data_AF-A0AAF0J0I1-F1
#
_entry.id   AF-A0AAF0J0I1-F1
#
_cell.length_a   1.000
_cell.length_b   1.000
_cell.length_c   1.000
_cell.angle_alpha   90.00
_cell.angle_beta   90.00
_cell.angle_gamma   90.00
#
_symmetry.space_group_name_H-M   'P 1'
#
loop_
_entity.id
_entity.type
_entity.pdbx_description
1 polymer ?
#
loop_
_entity_poly.entity_id
_entity_poly.type
_entity_poly.pdbx_seq_one_letter_code
_entity_poly.pdbx_strand_id
1 'polypeptide(L)'
;MKDFFKILAVVSLAIASVVASPLNVSPVQENIFARADTVGNKCDKLDDYSPKDSLDVFPVYDAERSEMMRYRFHIGVNLGSWFVAEKWMVPSLFDCVLDGEKGDLAIARGYGTSHDGIKSARARLEKHWDTWITKDDFAHLKQVGVNAVRIPIGYWNLPDAKYLKDTPFENYTEVYKNSWKYVRRAIKYANDNDIGVLLDLHGAYGSQNGQEKSGFNKFDVNFYKGDNRNRTTKALSWIVRDLQDMPNMIGLELLNEAKNSSPEDRKLLMSWYKNALDTIRQIGDTTVDFPLYISDSFSPQQAADIVDSRKDFVAQDTHRYFAFTNKHQSVSEIIDNVKTSTKKTMKDISDKVQDRYIVGEWSCALDPASLSSDKSKDEQLSDFCNAEISTYRNVTAGMFFWSYRFQHCDSNIGWCFRAARGDFFNKYNAWGFYNNETSKVVDRVNQENLDLKHQLALKALFPNPRDLGYAEGFTWAKKLAKKLPVSRLGFKEEYVARRTQKNKDKLHSDSDREDFHDGYLEGVAYIECIVLSYKNEKSESICKKQSSNSTRSISTSNSNSSSSKTSSSSSSKTSSSSSSKTSSSSSSKTSSSSSSSSSKTSSSSSSSSSKPTSTSTSSSSSSLTSPSQSSTVVTSSVSGKTVTATASGTTGGQMCGNDDTYGFGICISGSGNGNNIN
;
A
#
# COMPACT_ATOMS: atom_id res chain seq x y z
N MET A 1 27.50 -25.16 -75.15
CA MET A 1 28.20 -26.42 -75.48
C MET A 1 27.88 -27.37 -74.33
N LYS A 2 27.22 -28.50 -74.60
CA LYS A 2 27.87 -29.79 -74.94
C LYS A 2 28.82 -30.19 -73.80
N ASP A 3 28.53 -31.17 -72.96
CA ASP A 3 27.65 -32.34 -73.20
C ASP A 3 28.06 -33.06 -74.50
N PHE A 4 29.26 -33.63 -74.43
CA PHE A 4 29.77 -34.62 -75.36
C PHE A 4 30.33 -35.78 -74.51
N PHE A 5 29.44 -36.63 -74.04
CA PHE A 5 29.19 -37.96 -74.62
C PHE A 5 30.24 -39.02 -74.28
N LYS A 6 29.85 -39.89 -73.34
CA LYS A 6 29.94 -41.36 -73.41
C LYS A 6 31.23 -41.99 -73.97
N ILE A 7 31.98 -42.67 -73.10
CA ILE A 7 32.46 -44.03 -73.39
C ILE A 7 32.02 -44.98 -72.25
N LEU A 8 31.76 -46.23 -72.66
CA LEU A 8 31.17 -47.42 -72.00
C LEU A 8 31.60 -47.69 -70.54
N ALA A 9 30.83 -48.31 -69.62
CA ALA A 9 29.61 -49.16 -69.62
C ALA A 9 29.77 -50.71 -69.80
N VAL A 10 28.84 -51.46 -69.17
CA VAL A 10 28.48 -52.91 -69.30
C VAL A 10 29.08 -53.91 -68.28
N VAL A 11 28.28 -54.96 -67.96
CA VAL A 11 28.45 -56.09 -67.00
C VAL A 11 27.98 -55.76 -65.56
N SER A 12 26.81 -56.14 -65.01
CA SER A 12 25.87 -57.30 -65.14
C SER A 12 26.27 -58.54 -64.31
N LEU A 13 25.39 -59.28 -63.60
CA LEU A 13 23.95 -59.14 -63.28
C LEU A 13 23.60 -59.90 -61.94
N ALA A 14 22.33 -59.89 -61.53
CA ALA A 14 21.83 -60.33 -60.21
C ALA A 14 21.43 -61.82 -60.06
N ILE A 15 21.34 -62.26 -58.79
CA ILE A 15 20.55 -63.40 -58.26
C ILE A 15 19.95 -62.88 -56.94
N ALA A 16 18.65 -62.57 -56.81
CA ALA A 16 17.44 -63.42 -56.73
C ALA A 16 17.15 -63.98 -55.29
N SER A 17 15.86 -64.06 -54.93
CA SER A 17 15.37 -64.00 -53.54
C SER A 17 14.43 -65.15 -53.13
N VAL A 18 14.44 -65.57 -51.86
CA VAL A 18 13.39 -66.40 -51.21
C VAL A 18 13.14 -65.92 -49.77
N VAL A 19 11.92 -66.15 -49.27
CA VAL A 19 11.37 -65.66 -47.97
C VAL A 19 11.45 -66.72 -46.87
N ALA A 20 11.78 -66.34 -45.63
CA ALA A 20 11.34 -67.07 -44.42
C ALA A 20 11.39 -66.21 -43.12
N SER A 21 10.30 -66.24 -42.36
CA SER A 21 10.21 -65.98 -40.91
C SER A 21 9.24 -67.03 -40.38
N PRO A 22 9.43 -67.64 -39.18
CA PRO A 22 9.07 -66.93 -37.95
C PRO A 22 9.83 -67.31 -36.65
N LEU A 23 9.66 -66.43 -35.64
CA LEU A 23 9.59 -66.71 -34.19
C LEU A 23 10.68 -67.56 -33.48
N ASN A 24 11.47 -66.92 -32.60
CA ASN A 24 11.46 -67.28 -31.18
C ASN A 24 11.80 -66.06 -30.27
N VAL A 25 11.73 -66.21 -28.93
CA VAL A 25 11.42 -65.10 -28.00
C VAL A 25 12.49 -64.85 -26.91
N SER A 26 13.02 -63.60 -26.86
CA SER A 26 13.65 -62.90 -25.71
C SER A 26 14.95 -63.48 -25.08
N PRO A 27 15.65 -62.74 -24.18
CA PRO A 27 15.35 -61.39 -23.67
C PRO A 27 16.42 -60.30 -23.90
N VAL A 28 15.92 -59.08 -23.98
CA VAL A 28 16.45 -57.80 -23.46
C VAL A 28 17.85 -57.81 -22.82
N GLN A 29 18.77 -57.02 -23.39
CA GLN A 29 19.75 -56.26 -22.61
C GLN A 29 20.05 -54.90 -23.27
N GLU A 30 19.01 -54.08 -23.47
CA GLU A 30 19.21 -52.64 -23.70
C GLU A 30 19.88 -52.02 -22.47
N ASN A 31 21.01 -51.33 -22.67
CA ASN A 31 21.75 -50.73 -21.56
C ASN A 31 21.01 -49.50 -21.00
N ILE A 32 20.61 -49.59 -19.73
CA ILE A 32 19.77 -48.62 -19.04
C ILE A 32 20.59 -47.38 -18.66
N PHE A 33 20.65 -46.40 -19.57
CA PHE A 33 21.27 -45.08 -19.31
C PHE A 33 20.46 -43.88 -19.83
N ALA A 34 19.13 -44.01 -19.91
CA ALA A 34 18.22 -42.94 -20.34
C ALA A 34 17.13 -42.65 -19.28
N ARG A 35 17.53 -42.05 -18.14
CA ARG A 35 16.68 -41.38 -17.11
C ARG A 35 17.55 -40.81 -15.98
N ALA A 36 17.93 -39.54 -16.07
CA ALA A 36 18.67 -38.84 -15.00
C ALA A 36 18.38 -37.33 -14.89
N ASP A 37 18.02 -36.68 -16.00
CA ASP A 37 17.99 -35.21 -16.11
C ASP A 37 16.63 -34.56 -15.78
N THR A 38 15.64 -35.36 -15.34
CA THR A 38 14.28 -34.86 -15.00
C THR A 38 13.82 -35.28 -13.61
N VAL A 39 13.07 -34.42 -12.95
CA VAL A 39 12.55 -34.59 -11.59
C VAL A 39 11.02 -34.42 -11.54
N GLY A 40 10.36 -35.04 -10.57
CA GLY A 40 8.92 -34.92 -10.34
C GLY A 40 8.07 -35.24 -11.59
N ASN A 41 7.23 -34.28 -12.00
CA ASN A 41 6.39 -34.30 -13.19
C ASN A 41 7.21 -34.05 -14.48
N LYS A 42 8.31 -34.78 -14.65
CA LYS A 42 9.25 -34.64 -15.78
C LYS A 42 9.80 -33.22 -15.98
N CYS A 43 9.92 -32.44 -14.90
CA CYS A 43 10.53 -31.12 -14.95
C CYS A 43 12.04 -31.26 -15.17
N ASP A 44 12.67 -30.32 -15.88
CA ASP A 44 14.14 -30.31 -16.01
C ASP A 44 14.81 -30.19 -14.63
N LYS A 45 15.88 -30.94 -14.43
CA LYS A 45 16.75 -30.80 -13.25
C LYS A 45 17.61 -29.55 -13.40
N LEU A 46 17.56 -28.65 -12.42
CA LEU A 46 18.26 -27.36 -12.44
C LEU A 46 19.37 -27.30 -11.38
N ASP A 47 20.41 -26.50 -11.68
CA ASP A 47 21.39 -26.07 -10.68
C ASP A 47 20.91 -24.89 -9.85
N ASP A 48 21.51 -24.70 -8.67
CA ASP A 48 21.14 -23.62 -7.75
C ASP A 48 21.31 -22.25 -8.40
N TYR A 49 20.34 -21.36 -8.18
CA TYR A 49 20.35 -20.05 -8.79
C TYR A 49 21.23 -19.07 -8.00
N SER A 50 22.03 -18.28 -8.72
CA SER A 50 22.81 -17.18 -8.13
C SER A 50 22.10 -15.84 -8.40
N PRO A 51 21.66 -15.08 -7.37
CA PRO A 51 21.04 -13.77 -7.55
C PRO A 51 22.01 -12.78 -8.22
N LYS A 52 21.51 -11.93 -9.14
CA LYS A 52 22.35 -10.90 -9.79
C LYS A 52 22.76 -9.77 -8.85
N ASP A 53 21.84 -9.34 -7.98
CA ASP A 53 22.02 -8.27 -7.00
C ASP A 53 22.00 -8.83 -5.57
N SER A 54 22.76 -8.21 -4.66
CA SER A 54 22.83 -8.61 -3.24
C SER A 54 21.46 -8.73 -2.59
N LEU A 55 21.27 -9.82 -1.85
CA LEU A 55 20.07 -10.11 -1.06
C LEU A 55 20.13 -9.53 0.37
N ASP A 56 21.31 -9.11 0.82
CA ASP A 56 21.55 -8.65 2.20
C ASP A 56 21.77 -7.13 2.22
N VAL A 57 20.67 -6.36 2.08
CA VAL A 57 20.74 -4.88 2.11
C VAL A 57 19.50 -4.27 2.79
N PHE A 58 19.73 -3.43 3.81
CA PHE A 58 18.69 -2.70 4.53
C PHE A 58 19.02 -1.20 4.53
N PRO A 59 18.09 -0.31 4.14
CA PRO A 59 18.25 1.13 4.34
C PRO A 59 18.21 1.48 5.84
N VAL A 60 18.87 2.57 6.21
CA VAL A 60 18.74 3.17 7.56
C VAL A 60 17.35 3.80 7.68
N TYR A 61 16.75 3.74 8.86
CA TYR A 61 15.47 4.39 9.14
C TYR A 61 15.60 5.92 9.02
N ASP A 62 14.60 6.51 8.37
CA ASP A 62 14.45 7.95 8.21
C ASP A 62 12.96 8.26 8.46
N ALA A 63 12.69 8.92 9.58
CA ALA A 63 11.33 9.25 10.02
C ALA A 63 10.66 10.31 9.12
N GLU A 64 11.43 11.25 8.57
CA GLU A 64 10.93 12.27 7.67
C GLU A 64 10.55 11.63 6.32
N ARG A 65 11.42 10.78 5.76
CA ARG A 65 11.12 10.00 4.56
C ARG A 65 9.93 9.06 4.75
N SER A 66 9.84 8.39 5.90
CA SER A 66 8.71 7.51 6.26
C SER A 66 7.39 8.25 6.21
N GLU A 67 7.32 9.40 6.88
CA GLU A 67 6.16 10.27 6.92
C GLU A 67 5.78 10.74 5.50
N MET A 68 6.76 11.25 4.75
CA MET A 68 6.58 11.71 3.38
C MET A 68 6.05 10.62 2.43
N MET A 69 6.47 9.38 2.61
CA MET A 69 6.00 8.22 1.85
C MET A 69 4.57 7.83 2.24
N ARG A 70 4.29 7.71 3.55
CA ARG A 70 3.00 7.24 4.08
C ARG A 70 1.84 8.16 3.72
N TYR A 71 2.05 9.49 3.75
CA TYR A 71 0.96 10.46 3.65
C TYR A 71 0.71 11.05 2.24
N ARG A 72 1.69 11.00 1.33
CA ARG A 72 1.51 11.49 -0.05
C ARG A 72 0.47 10.68 -0.82
N PHE A 73 -0.14 11.26 -1.85
CA PHE A 73 -1.07 10.55 -2.72
C PHE A 73 -0.34 9.40 -3.43
N HIS A 74 -0.84 8.16 -3.27
CA HIS A 74 -0.22 6.97 -3.85
C HIS A 74 -0.71 6.77 -5.29
N ILE A 75 0.16 7.04 -6.27
CA ILE A 75 -0.09 6.73 -7.68
C ILE A 75 0.77 5.52 -8.03
N GLY A 76 0.13 4.36 -8.19
CA GLY A 76 0.83 3.08 -8.05
C GLY A 76 0.47 1.99 -9.06
N VAL A 77 1.21 0.90 -8.96
CA VAL A 77 0.96 -0.35 -9.70
C VAL A 77 1.10 -1.54 -8.77
N ASN A 78 0.39 -2.62 -9.07
CA ASN A 78 0.63 -3.92 -8.44
C ASN A 78 1.79 -4.64 -9.12
N LEU A 79 2.64 -5.28 -8.33
CA LEU A 79 3.73 -6.13 -8.82
C LEU A 79 3.29 -7.61 -8.85
N GLY A 80 2.16 -7.86 -9.51
CA GLY A 80 1.50 -9.17 -9.57
C GLY A 80 2.35 -10.24 -10.24
N SER A 81 2.08 -11.50 -9.89
CA SER A 81 2.85 -12.66 -10.32
C SER A 81 4.35 -12.63 -9.98
N TRP A 82 4.79 -11.83 -9.01
CA TRP A 82 6.19 -11.84 -8.55
C TRP A 82 6.43 -12.85 -7.41
N PHE A 83 5.88 -12.62 -6.22
CA PHE A 83 6.04 -13.50 -5.04
C PHE A 83 4.83 -14.40 -4.74
N VAL A 84 3.72 -14.12 -5.44
CA VAL A 84 2.48 -14.91 -5.48
C VAL A 84 2.14 -15.08 -6.95
N ALA A 85 2.08 -16.31 -7.44
CA ALA A 85 2.14 -16.62 -8.87
C ALA A 85 0.80 -17.00 -9.50
N GLU A 86 0.42 -16.33 -10.59
CA GLU A 86 -0.81 -16.61 -11.34
C GLU A 86 -0.51 -17.09 -12.77
N LYS A 87 -1.05 -18.26 -13.11
CA LYS A 87 -0.79 -18.94 -14.40
C LYS A 87 -1.28 -18.16 -15.62
N TRP A 88 -2.21 -17.22 -15.46
CA TRP A 88 -2.67 -16.37 -16.55
C TRP A 88 -1.69 -15.22 -16.87
N MET A 89 -0.92 -14.75 -15.88
CA MET A 89 0.06 -13.68 -16.08
C MET A 89 1.44 -14.21 -16.51
N VAL A 90 1.87 -15.33 -15.93
CA VAL A 90 3.19 -15.92 -16.17
C VAL A 90 3.08 -17.42 -16.49
N PRO A 91 2.41 -17.81 -17.60
CA PRO A 91 2.18 -19.21 -17.95
C PRO A 91 3.46 -20.06 -17.97
N SER A 92 4.60 -19.49 -18.42
CA SER A 92 5.89 -20.21 -18.48
C SER A 92 6.50 -20.59 -17.11
N LEU A 93 6.00 -20.00 -16.01
CA LEU A 93 6.37 -20.46 -14.66
C LEU A 93 5.68 -21.79 -14.31
N PHE A 94 4.63 -22.16 -15.05
CA PHE A 94 3.78 -23.31 -14.82
C PHE A 94 3.92 -24.41 -15.90
N ASP A 95 4.96 -24.37 -16.74
CA ASP A 95 5.15 -25.33 -17.84
C ASP A 95 5.26 -26.79 -17.36
N CYS A 96 5.75 -27.01 -16.14
CA CYS A 96 6.00 -28.34 -15.59
C CYS A 96 5.00 -28.78 -14.49
N VAL A 97 3.93 -28.03 -14.24
CA VAL A 97 2.97 -28.37 -13.16
C VAL A 97 2.01 -29.48 -13.57
N LEU A 98 1.41 -30.14 -12.57
CA LEU A 98 0.37 -31.15 -12.78
C LEU A 98 -0.87 -30.53 -13.43
N ASP A 99 -1.61 -31.32 -14.21
CA ASP A 99 -2.76 -30.80 -14.95
C ASP A 99 -3.87 -30.24 -14.02
N GLY A 100 -4.48 -29.16 -14.48
CA GLY A 100 -5.42 -28.34 -13.72
C GLY A 100 -4.84 -27.61 -12.50
N GLU A 101 -3.53 -27.69 -12.20
CA GLU A 101 -2.93 -27.02 -11.04
C GLU A 101 -2.36 -25.62 -11.34
N LYS A 102 -2.55 -24.71 -10.38
CA LYS A 102 -2.16 -23.30 -10.41
C LYS A 102 -1.86 -22.77 -9.00
N GLY A 103 -1.18 -21.63 -8.91
CA GLY A 103 -0.68 -21.04 -7.66
C GLY A 103 0.70 -21.59 -7.26
N ASP A 104 1.40 -20.90 -6.37
CA ASP A 104 2.76 -21.22 -5.92
C ASP A 104 2.98 -22.71 -5.57
N LEU A 105 2.04 -23.32 -4.86
CA LEU A 105 2.16 -24.72 -4.47
C LEU A 105 2.17 -25.68 -5.67
N ALA A 106 1.51 -25.33 -6.78
CA ALA A 106 1.53 -26.13 -8.01
C ALA A 106 2.93 -26.18 -8.64
N ILE A 107 3.67 -25.06 -8.57
CA ILE A 107 5.03 -24.96 -9.09
C ILE A 107 5.96 -25.89 -8.30
N ALA A 108 5.92 -25.80 -6.97
CA ALA A 108 6.73 -26.65 -6.09
C ALA A 108 6.34 -28.15 -6.20
N ARG A 109 5.04 -28.46 -6.29
CA ARG A 109 4.52 -29.83 -6.53
C ARG A 109 4.98 -30.41 -7.86
N GLY A 110 5.17 -29.60 -8.90
CA GLY A 110 5.66 -30.03 -10.20
C GLY A 110 6.98 -30.80 -10.09
N TYR A 111 8.00 -30.18 -9.49
CA TYR A 111 9.34 -30.80 -9.33
C TYR A 111 9.38 -31.92 -8.27
N GLY A 112 8.36 -32.00 -7.41
CA GLY A 112 8.22 -33.02 -6.37
C GLY A 112 9.16 -32.83 -5.18
N THR A 113 9.18 -33.82 -4.28
CA THR A 113 9.83 -33.75 -2.96
C THR A 113 11.20 -34.45 -2.86
N SER A 114 11.78 -34.88 -3.99
CA SER A 114 13.17 -35.38 -4.02
C SER A 114 14.17 -34.23 -3.78
N HIS A 115 15.37 -34.53 -3.30
CA HIS A 115 16.43 -33.53 -3.11
C HIS A 115 16.63 -32.64 -4.34
N ASP A 116 16.78 -33.27 -5.52
CA ASP A 116 17.00 -32.56 -6.78
C ASP A 116 15.73 -31.84 -7.27
N GLY A 117 14.54 -32.36 -6.95
CA GLY A 117 13.26 -31.69 -7.17
C GLY A 117 13.14 -30.38 -6.38
N ILE A 118 13.44 -30.43 -5.08
CA ILE A 118 13.43 -29.28 -4.18
C ILE A 118 14.48 -28.24 -4.59
N LYS A 119 15.71 -28.66 -4.95
CA LYS A 119 16.75 -27.81 -5.53
C LYS A 119 16.26 -27.12 -6.81
N SER A 120 15.65 -27.88 -7.72
CA SER A 120 15.19 -27.37 -9.02
C SER A 120 14.01 -26.40 -8.89
N ALA A 121 13.05 -26.69 -8.00
CA ALA A 121 11.95 -25.78 -7.68
C ALA A 121 12.46 -24.46 -7.08
N ARG A 122 13.43 -24.53 -6.14
CA ARG A 122 14.10 -23.35 -5.60
C ARG A 122 14.71 -22.52 -6.72
N ALA A 123 15.57 -23.13 -7.54
CA ALA A 123 16.23 -22.44 -8.65
C ALA A 123 15.24 -21.83 -9.66
N ARG A 124 14.12 -22.51 -9.97
CA ARG A 124 13.09 -22.02 -10.89
C ARG A 124 12.38 -20.76 -10.36
N LEU A 125 12.10 -20.72 -9.05
CA LEU A 125 11.44 -19.60 -8.37
C LEU A 125 12.41 -18.46 -8.06
N GLU A 126 13.63 -18.75 -7.61
CA GLU A 126 14.67 -17.74 -7.38
C GLU A 126 15.06 -17.02 -8.67
N LYS A 127 15.20 -17.76 -9.79
CA LYS A 127 15.36 -17.17 -11.13
C LYS A 127 14.18 -16.27 -11.51
N HIS A 128 12.96 -16.64 -11.13
CA HIS A 128 11.76 -15.82 -11.40
C HIS A 128 11.75 -14.55 -10.53
N TRP A 129 12.01 -14.67 -9.22
CA TRP A 129 12.12 -13.54 -8.30
C TRP A 129 13.27 -12.57 -8.67
N ASP A 130 14.32 -13.04 -9.34
CA ASP A 130 15.45 -12.23 -9.82
C ASP A 130 15.22 -11.58 -11.20
N THR A 131 14.25 -12.05 -12.00
CA THR A 131 14.13 -11.64 -13.42
C THR A 131 12.74 -11.24 -13.89
N TRP A 132 11.68 -11.46 -13.10
CA TRP A 132 10.33 -11.00 -13.42
C TRP A 132 10.20 -9.47 -13.31
N ILE A 133 10.70 -8.92 -12.20
CA ILE A 133 10.74 -7.47 -11.94
C ILE A 133 12.13 -7.17 -11.36
N THR A 134 12.76 -6.13 -11.90
CA THR A 134 14.18 -5.82 -11.70
C THR A 134 14.37 -4.39 -11.20
N LYS A 135 15.59 -4.02 -10.82
CA LYS A 135 15.96 -2.65 -10.43
C LYS A 135 15.58 -1.61 -11.51
N ASP A 136 15.72 -1.98 -12.78
CA ASP A 136 15.43 -1.09 -13.92
C ASP A 136 13.93 -0.86 -14.10
N ASP A 137 13.09 -1.85 -13.76
CA ASP A 137 11.64 -1.67 -13.72
C ASP A 137 11.22 -0.60 -12.69
N PHE A 138 11.88 -0.55 -11.52
CA PHE A 138 11.63 0.52 -10.52
C PHE A 138 12.12 1.89 -10.99
N ALA A 139 13.27 1.96 -11.69
CA ALA A 139 13.76 3.20 -12.28
C ALA A 139 12.81 3.72 -13.37
N HIS A 140 12.27 2.81 -14.20
CA HIS A 140 11.25 3.12 -15.19
C HIS A 140 9.94 3.57 -14.53
N LEU A 141 9.46 2.90 -13.48
CA LEU A 141 8.26 3.31 -12.73
C LEU A 141 8.37 4.75 -12.21
N LYS A 142 9.51 5.10 -11.60
CA LYS A 142 9.81 6.47 -11.18
C LYS A 142 9.74 7.46 -12.35
N GLN A 143 10.38 7.12 -13.48
CA GLN A 143 10.41 7.95 -14.69
C GLN A 143 8.99 8.17 -15.27
N VAL A 144 8.14 7.14 -15.27
CA VAL A 144 6.76 7.23 -15.77
C VAL A 144 5.77 7.81 -14.74
N GLY A 145 6.25 8.24 -13.57
CA GLY A 145 5.48 9.04 -12.60
C GLY A 145 4.74 8.24 -11.54
N VAL A 146 5.04 6.94 -11.43
CA VAL A 146 4.57 6.07 -10.35
C VAL A 146 5.42 6.34 -9.10
N ASN A 147 4.75 6.47 -7.94
CA ASN A 147 5.39 6.79 -6.67
C ASN A 147 5.12 5.75 -5.56
N ALA A 148 4.33 4.71 -5.86
CA ALA A 148 3.98 3.63 -4.95
C ALA A 148 3.87 2.29 -5.69
N VAL A 149 4.10 1.19 -4.99
CA VAL A 149 3.79 -0.16 -5.49
C VAL A 149 3.06 -0.97 -4.43
N ARG A 150 2.12 -1.81 -4.87
CA ARG A 150 1.52 -2.86 -4.04
C ARG A 150 2.21 -4.19 -4.37
N ILE A 151 2.71 -4.89 -3.36
CA ILE A 151 3.50 -6.12 -3.50
C ILE A 151 2.76 -7.28 -2.84
N PRO A 152 2.07 -8.13 -3.62
CA PRO A 152 1.47 -9.38 -3.13
C PRO A 152 2.52 -10.35 -2.57
N ILE A 153 2.28 -10.87 -1.36
CA ILE A 153 3.02 -11.98 -0.73
C ILE A 153 2.03 -12.99 -0.09
N GLY A 154 2.41 -14.26 -0.05
CA GLY A 154 1.78 -15.28 0.77
C GLY A 154 2.55 -15.54 2.06
N TYR A 155 1.93 -16.21 3.02
CA TYR A 155 2.62 -16.66 4.25
C TYR A 155 3.83 -17.58 3.97
N TRP A 156 3.90 -18.17 2.77
CA TRP A 156 5.01 -19.00 2.33
C TRP A 156 6.27 -18.23 1.91
N ASN A 157 6.18 -16.91 1.72
CA ASN A 157 7.37 -16.07 1.46
C ASN A 157 8.14 -15.71 2.75
N LEU A 158 7.61 -16.02 3.94
CA LEU A 158 8.20 -15.67 5.23
C LEU A 158 9.44 -16.54 5.57
N PRO A 159 10.45 -16.00 6.28
CA PRO A 159 11.67 -16.73 6.61
C PRO A 159 11.46 -17.69 7.78
N ASP A 160 12.26 -18.77 7.83
CA ASP A 160 12.17 -19.91 8.74
C ASP A 160 11.03 -20.92 8.43
N ALA A 161 11.39 -22.21 8.52
CA ALA A 161 10.49 -23.36 8.38
C ALA A 161 9.20 -23.29 9.24
N LYS A 162 9.26 -22.57 10.38
CA LYS A 162 8.17 -22.48 11.36
C LYS A 162 6.86 -21.91 10.80
N TYR A 163 6.92 -21.08 9.74
CA TYR A 163 5.71 -20.56 9.09
C TYR A 163 5.06 -21.58 8.15
N LEU A 164 5.83 -22.54 7.64
CA LEU A 164 5.37 -23.56 6.69
C LEU A 164 4.98 -24.89 7.37
N LYS A 165 5.46 -25.14 8.59
CA LYS A 165 5.07 -26.31 9.41
C LYS A 165 3.55 -26.43 9.55
N ASP A 166 3.01 -27.64 9.54
CA ASP A 166 1.57 -27.93 9.63
C ASP A 166 0.77 -27.19 8.53
N THR A 167 1.29 -27.18 7.29
CA THR A 167 0.62 -26.62 6.10
C THR A 167 0.92 -27.45 4.83
N PRO A 168 0.13 -27.30 3.74
CA PRO A 168 0.44 -27.95 2.45
C PRO A 168 1.81 -27.61 1.84
N PHE A 169 2.46 -26.54 2.29
CA PHE A 169 3.78 -26.10 1.83
C PHE A 169 4.94 -26.68 2.65
N GLU A 170 4.70 -27.40 3.74
CA GLU A 170 5.74 -27.88 4.69
C GLU A 170 6.86 -28.67 4.00
N ASN A 171 6.50 -29.64 3.17
CA ASN A 171 7.43 -30.47 2.37
C ASN A 171 8.26 -29.68 1.34
N TYR A 172 7.94 -28.40 1.12
CA TYR A 172 8.58 -27.50 0.18
C TYR A 172 9.32 -26.35 0.88
N THR A 173 9.56 -26.44 2.19
CA THR A 173 10.25 -25.39 2.97
C THR A 173 11.58 -24.93 2.33
N GLU A 174 12.40 -25.86 1.88
CA GLU A 174 13.70 -25.59 1.24
C GLU A 174 13.60 -24.93 -0.15
N VAL A 175 12.40 -24.85 -0.73
CA VAL A 175 12.08 -24.11 -1.96
C VAL A 175 11.94 -22.62 -1.70
N TYR A 176 11.36 -22.24 -0.55
CA TYR A 176 10.99 -20.85 -0.23
C TYR A 176 11.96 -20.14 0.72
N LYS A 177 12.99 -20.82 1.24
CA LYS A 177 13.89 -20.32 2.31
C LYS A 177 14.53 -18.94 2.07
N ASN A 178 14.79 -18.57 0.81
CA ASN A 178 15.35 -17.26 0.45
C ASN A 178 14.29 -16.22 0.05
N SER A 179 13.02 -16.61 -0.08
CA SER A 179 11.96 -15.79 -0.67
C SER A 179 11.83 -14.42 0.03
N TRP A 180 11.86 -14.38 1.36
CA TRP A 180 11.84 -13.12 2.11
C TRP A 180 12.98 -12.16 1.76
N LYS A 181 14.18 -12.68 1.47
CA LYS A 181 15.30 -11.82 1.06
C LYS A 181 15.03 -11.12 -0.27
N TYR A 182 14.39 -11.80 -1.21
CA TYR A 182 13.94 -11.19 -2.47
C TYR A 182 12.85 -10.13 -2.22
N VAL A 183 11.91 -10.35 -1.28
CA VAL A 183 10.92 -9.35 -0.86
C VAL A 183 11.60 -8.10 -0.26
N ARG A 184 12.58 -8.27 0.64
CA ARG A 184 13.34 -7.12 1.19
C ARG A 184 14.15 -6.40 0.12
N ARG A 185 14.76 -7.12 -0.83
CA ARG A 185 15.46 -6.52 -1.98
C ARG A 185 14.51 -5.73 -2.88
N ALA A 186 13.27 -6.20 -3.08
CA ALA A 186 12.23 -5.44 -3.78
C ALA A 186 11.88 -4.12 -3.07
N ILE A 187 11.71 -4.15 -1.75
CA ILE A 187 11.49 -2.94 -0.92
C ILE A 187 12.68 -1.97 -1.05
N LYS A 188 13.90 -2.49 -1.11
CA LYS A 188 15.12 -1.71 -1.30
C LYS A 188 15.24 -1.10 -2.71
N TYR A 189 14.88 -1.82 -3.77
CA TYR A 189 14.79 -1.24 -5.14
C TYR A 189 13.76 -0.12 -5.20
N ALA A 190 12.63 -0.25 -4.49
CA ALA A 190 11.63 0.80 -4.38
C ALA A 190 12.19 2.02 -3.63
N ASN A 191 12.88 1.82 -2.50
CA ASN A 191 13.46 2.91 -1.71
C ASN A 191 14.46 3.74 -2.52
N ASP A 192 15.38 3.09 -3.24
CA ASP A 192 16.38 3.72 -4.10
C ASP A 192 15.72 4.61 -5.18
N ASN A 193 14.54 4.20 -5.64
CA ASN A 193 13.79 4.88 -6.69
C ASN A 193 12.72 5.86 -6.18
N ASP A 194 12.72 6.19 -4.88
CA ASP A 194 11.68 7.03 -4.28
C ASP A 194 10.26 6.49 -4.47
N ILE A 195 10.09 5.18 -4.36
CA ILE A 195 8.81 4.49 -4.48
C ILE A 195 8.44 3.89 -3.11
N GLY A 196 7.22 4.19 -2.66
CA GLY A 196 6.64 3.63 -1.44
C GLY A 196 6.13 2.20 -1.66
N VAL A 197 6.22 1.34 -0.64
CA VAL A 197 5.71 -0.04 -0.71
C VAL A 197 4.53 -0.25 0.23
N LEU A 198 3.39 -0.62 -0.35
CA LEU A 198 2.30 -1.30 0.33
C LEU A 198 2.58 -2.80 0.16
N LEU A 199 2.93 -3.48 1.24
CA LEU A 199 3.08 -4.93 1.22
C LEU A 199 1.71 -5.54 1.52
N ASP A 200 1.30 -6.57 0.79
CA ASP A 200 -0.04 -7.16 0.89
C ASP A 200 0.05 -8.66 1.19
N LEU A 201 -0.64 -9.12 2.25
CA LEU A 201 -0.80 -10.54 2.52
C LEU A 201 -1.90 -11.15 1.64
N HIS A 202 -1.53 -11.40 0.38
CA HIS A 202 -2.35 -11.95 -0.67
C HIS A 202 -2.74 -13.43 -0.46
N GLY A 203 -1.96 -14.17 0.35
CA GLY A 203 -2.21 -15.59 0.67
C GLY A 203 -2.10 -15.91 2.16
N ALA A 204 -3.22 -16.21 2.80
CA ALA A 204 -3.30 -16.52 4.24
C ALA A 204 -3.32 -18.03 4.56
N TYR A 205 -3.09 -18.34 5.84
CA TYR A 205 -3.20 -19.71 6.35
C TYR A 205 -4.58 -20.30 6.10
N GLY A 206 -4.59 -21.52 5.54
CA GLY A 206 -5.82 -22.22 5.20
C GLY A 206 -6.59 -21.65 4.00
N SER A 207 -6.05 -20.67 3.26
CA SER A 207 -6.71 -19.92 2.18
C SER A 207 -7.98 -19.16 2.58
N GLN A 208 -8.01 -17.88 2.22
CA GLN A 208 -9.14 -16.98 2.45
C GLN A 208 -10.18 -16.99 1.32
N ASN A 209 -9.89 -17.55 0.14
CA ASN A 209 -10.82 -17.53 -1.01
C ASN A 209 -10.80 -18.76 -1.94
N GLY A 210 -9.84 -19.68 -1.79
CA GLY A 210 -9.71 -20.92 -2.57
C GLY A 210 -9.14 -20.77 -3.98
N GLN A 211 -8.66 -19.58 -4.36
CA GLN A 211 -8.13 -19.29 -5.71
C GLN A 211 -6.61 -19.50 -5.79
N GLU A 212 -6.06 -19.61 -7.00
CA GLU A 212 -4.60 -19.70 -7.23
C GLU A 212 -3.80 -18.60 -6.52
N LYS A 213 -4.32 -17.38 -6.48
CA LYS A 213 -3.66 -16.23 -5.82
C LYS A 213 -3.61 -16.34 -4.28
N SER A 214 -4.37 -17.26 -3.68
CA SER A 214 -4.20 -17.65 -2.26
C SER A 214 -3.18 -18.78 -2.04
N GLY A 215 -2.46 -19.20 -3.10
CA GLY A 215 -1.35 -20.15 -3.08
C GLY A 215 -1.62 -21.47 -3.83
N PHE A 216 -2.88 -21.87 -4.00
CA PHE A 216 -3.25 -23.07 -4.76
C PHE A 216 -4.74 -23.07 -5.15
N ASN A 217 -5.07 -23.41 -6.39
CA ASN A 217 -6.44 -23.41 -6.90
C ASN A 217 -7.31 -24.63 -6.51
N LYS A 218 -6.79 -25.54 -5.69
CA LYS A 218 -7.53 -26.68 -5.13
C LYS A 218 -7.62 -26.62 -3.60
N PHE A 219 -7.51 -25.43 -3.01
CA PHE A 219 -7.72 -25.22 -1.56
C PHE A 219 -9.20 -24.95 -1.23
N ASP A 220 -9.71 -25.62 -0.20
CA ASP A 220 -10.89 -25.16 0.52
C ASP A 220 -10.62 -23.82 1.22
N VAL A 221 -11.67 -23.03 1.47
CA VAL A 221 -11.60 -21.86 2.35
C VAL A 221 -11.59 -22.33 3.81
N ASN A 222 -10.40 -22.63 4.31
CA ASN A 222 -10.14 -23.07 5.68
C ASN A 222 -9.58 -21.95 6.58
N PHE A 223 -9.37 -20.74 6.07
CA PHE A 223 -8.98 -19.56 6.87
C PHE A 223 -9.87 -19.36 8.12
N TYR A 224 -11.18 -19.59 7.99
CA TYR A 224 -12.12 -19.42 9.11
C TYR A 224 -12.10 -20.57 10.16
N LYS A 225 -11.31 -21.63 9.94
CA LYS A 225 -11.27 -22.85 10.76
C LYS A 225 -9.96 -22.96 11.53
N GLY A 226 -10.01 -23.54 12.75
CA GLY A 226 -8.82 -23.78 13.59
C GLY A 226 -8.05 -22.50 13.96
N ASP A 227 -6.73 -22.63 14.14
CA ASP A 227 -5.83 -21.51 14.49
C ASP A 227 -5.46 -20.62 13.27
N ASN A 228 -5.98 -20.88 12.07
CA ASN A 228 -5.51 -20.23 10.83
C ASN A 228 -5.54 -18.69 10.88
N ARG A 229 -6.61 -18.08 11.38
CA ARG A 229 -6.70 -16.64 11.65
C ARG A 229 -5.59 -16.13 12.58
N ASN A 230 -5.29 -16.87 13.65
CA ASN A 230 -4.28 -16.51 14.64
C ASN A 230 -2.85 -16.69 14.08
N ARG A 231 -2.60 -17.75 13.30
CA ARG A 231 -1.36 -17.91 12.52
C ARG A 231 -1.16 -16.73 11.55
N THR A 232 -2.23 -16.28 10.90
CA THR A 232 -2.22 -15.10 10.01
C THR A 232 -1.89 -13.82 10.79
N THR A 233 -2.53 -13.58 11.94
CA THR A 233 -2.19 -12.44 12.82
C THR A 233 -0.74 -12.48 13.31
N LYS A 234 -0.22 -13.65 13.69
CA LYS A 234 1.18 -13.84 14.11
C LYS A 234 2.17 -13.56 12.97
N ALA A 235 1.83 -13.97 11.74
CA ALA A 235 2.62 -13.65 10.55
C ALA A 235 2.65 -12.14 10.27
N LEU A 236 1.49 -11.47 10.21
CA LEU A 236 1.38 -10.02 10.05
C LEU A 236 2.16 -9.26 11.15
N SER A 237 2.03 -9.71 12.40
CA SER A 237 2.76 -9.14 13.54
C SER A 237 4.27 -9.37 13.47
N TRP A 238 4.75 -10.34 12.71
CA TRP A 238 6.17 -10.51 12.44
C TRP A 238 6.64 -9.61 11.29
N ILE A 239 5.85 -9.51 10.21
CA ILE A 239 6.12 -8.62 9.06
C ILE A 239 6.31 -7.17 9.52
N VAL A 240 5.43 -6.67 10.40
CA VAL A 240 5.54 -5.31 10.94
C VAL A 240 6.85 -5.12 11.73
N ARG A 241 7.27 -6.10 12.54
CA ARG A 241 8.55 -6.02 13.29
C ARG A 241 9.77 -5.97 12.38
N ASP A 242 9.74 -6.60 11.21
CA ASP A 242 10.87 -6.63 10.27
C ASP A 242 10.92 -5.40 9.33
N LEU A 243 9.79 -4.69 9.16
CA LEU A 243 9.63 -3.65 8.14
C LEU A 243 9.12 -2.27 8.63
N GLN A 244 8.68 -2.10 9.87
CA GLN A 244 8.16 -0.80 10.36
C GLN A 244 9.18 0.35 10.24
N ASP A 245 10.47 0.02 10.37
CA ASP A 245 11.62 0.92 10.35
C ASP A 245 12.24 1.04 8.94
N MET A 246 11.57 0.53 7.90
CA MET A 246 11.94 0.76 6.50
C MET A 246 11.35 2.09 6.02
N PRO A 247 12.17 3.05 5.54
CA PRO A 247 11.74 4.44 5.35
C PRO A 247 10.79 4.66 4.17
N ASN A 248 10.54 3.65 3.34
CA ASN A 248 9.58 3.70 2.23
C ASN A 248 8.36 2.80 2.41
N MET A 249 8.15 2.19 3.58
CA MET A 249 6.94 1.42 3.83
C MET A 249 5.75 2.36 4.04
N ILE A 250 4.81 2.30 3.09
CA ILE A 250 3.54 3.04 3.14
C ILE A 250 2.43 2.25 3.81
N GLY A 251 2.59 0.94 4.01
CA GLY A 251 1.79 0.15 4.94
C GLY A 251 1.89 -1.36 4.74
N LEU A 252 1.10 -2.08 5.54
CA LEU A 252 0.83 -3.51 5.38
C LEU A 252 -0.68 -3.74 5.23
N GLU A 253 -1.11 -4.35 4.13
CA GLU A 253 -2.47 -4.86 3.98
C GLU A 253 -2.61 -6.22 4.69
N LEU A 254 -3.62 -6.34 5.55
CA LEU A 254 -3.75 -7.49 6.44
C LEU A 254 -4.19 -8.77 5.71
N LEU A 255 -5.01 -8.67 4.66
CA LEU A 255 -5.51 -9.82 3.91
C LEU A 255 -6.20 -9.40 2.60
N ASN A 256 -5.70 -9.85 1.46
CA ASN A 256 -6.38 -9.64 0.17
C ASN A 256 -7.67 -10.47 0.04
N GLU A 257 -8.75 -9.89 -0.50
CA GLU A 257 -9.96 -10.56 -1.01
C GLU A 257 -10.41 -11.81 -0.22
N ALA A 258 -10.72 -11.65 1.08
CA ALA A 258 -11.27 -12.74 1.87
C ALA A 258 -12.72 -13.05 1.45
N LYS A 259 -12.97 -14.28 0.97
CA LYS A 259 -14.33 -14.73 0.63
C LYS A 259 -15.17 -14.77 1.90
N ASN A 260 -16.28 -14.05 1.92
CA ASN A 260 -17.14 -13.87 3.09
C ASN A 260 -18.62 -14.14 2.76
N SER A 261 -18.85 -15.19 1.97
CA SER A 261 -20.15 -15.49 1.35
C SER A 261 -21.28 -15.82 2.32
N SER A 262 -20.98 -16.21 3.57
CA SER A 262 -21.97 -16.34 4.65
C SER A 262 -21.94 -15.13 5.60
N PRO A 263 -23.08 -14.76 6.24
CA PRO A 263 -23.10 -13.80 7.34
C PRO A 263 -22.12 -14.14 8.46
N GLU A 264 -21.89 -15.43 8.70
CA GLU A 264 -20.98 -15.98 9.71
C GLU A 264 -19.52 -15.72 9.36
N ASP A 265 -19.09 -16.06 8.14
CA ASP A 265 -17.73 -15.78 7.64
C ASP A 265 -17.45 -14.28 7.66
N ARG A 266 -18.42 -13.47 7.22
CA ARG A 266 -18.32 -11.99 7.24
C ARG A 266 -18.21 -11.45 8.65
N LYS A 267 -18.97 -11.97 9.61
CA LYS A 267 -18.84 -11.61 11.04
C LYS A 267 -17.48 -12.02 11.61
N LEU A 268 -16.97 -13.19 11.24
CA LEU A 268 -15.66 -13.69 11.65
C LEU A 268 -14.52 -12.86 11.05
N LEU A 269 -14.61 -12.45 9.78
CA LEU A 269 -13.66 -11.58 9.11
C LEU A 269 -13.59 -10.19 9.78
N MET A 270 -14.73 -9.53 9.95
CA MET A 270 -14.78 -8.19 10.54
C MET A 270 -14.37 -8.18 12.01
N SER A 271 -14.65 -9.25 12.76
CA SER A 271 -14.09 -9.45 14.11
C SER A 271 -12.59 -9.71 14.09
N TRP A 272 -12.09 -10.47 13.12
CA TRP A 272 -10.67 -10.77 13.00
C TRP A 272 -9.85 -9.53 12.63
N TYR A 273 -10.32 -8.70 11.69
CA TYR A 273 -9.65 -7.45 11.36
C TYR A 273 -9.43 -6.57 12.60
N LYS A 274 -10.46 -6.36 13.43
CA LYS A 274 -10.32 -5.61 14.69
C LYS A 274 -9.25 -6.22 15.60
N ASN A 275 -9.37 -7.52 15.89
CA ASN A 275 -8.43 -8.23 16.76
C ASN A 275 -6.99 -8.21 16.20
N ALA A 276 -6.81 -8.31 14.88
CA ALA A 276 -5.51 -8.30 14.23
C ALA A 276 -4.87 -6.92 14.26
N LEU A 277 -5.63 -5.86 13.96
CA LEU A 277 -5.19 -4.47 14.12
C LEU A 277 -4.71 -4.21 15.56
N ASP A 278 -5.52 -4.56 16.56
CA ASP A 278 -5.18 -4.35 17.97
C ASP A 278 -3.97 -5.18 18.42
N THR A 279 -3.83 -6.42 17.95
CA THR A 279 -2.63 -7.25 18.21
C THR A 279 -1.37 -6.64 17.62
N ILE A 280 -1.47 -6.03 16.43
CA ILE A 280 -0.32 -5.39 15.76
C ILE A 280 0.07 -4.08 16.46
N ARG A 281 -0.88 -3.30 16.99
CA ARG A 281 -0.56 -2.09 17.80
C ARG A 281 0.09 -2.40 19.14
N GLN A 282 -0.06 -3.61 19.66
CA GLN A 282 0.59 -4.06 20.91
C GLN A 282 2.07 -4.45 20.72
N ILE A 283 2.64 -4.30 19.52
CA ILE A 283 4.04 -4.64 19.23
C ILE A 283 5.03 -3.63 19.84
N GLY A 284 4.66 -2.35 19.92
CA GLY A 284 5.49 -1.27 20.44
C GLY A 284 5.05 0.11 19.94
N ASP A 285 5.45 1.17 20.65
CA ASP A 285 4.88 2.52 20.49
C ASP A 285 5.00 3.09 19.06
N THR A 286 6.09 2.79 18.34
CA THR A 286 6.30 3.23 16.95
C THR A 286 5.30 2.64 15.96
N THR A 287 4.62 1.53 16.29
CA THR A 287 3.58 0.95 15.42
C THR A 287 2.33 1.81 15.32
N VAL A 288 2.11 2.79 16.20
CA VAL A 288 0.90 3.64 16.15
C VAL A 288 0.85 4.52 14.88
N ASP A 289 2.02 4.81 14.29
CA ASP A 289 2.19 5.61 13.07
C ASP A 289 2.52 4.77 11.82
N PHE A 290 2.54 3.43 11.94
CA PHE A 290 2.73 2.52 10.81
C PHE A 290 1.36 2.21 10.15
N PRO A 291 1.13 2.50 8.86
CA PRO A 291 -0.21 2.34 8.29
C PRO A 291 -0.58 0.87 8.10
N LEU A 292 -1.81 0.49 8.46
CA LEU A 292 -2.36 -0.84 8.21
C LEU A 292 -3.57 -0.72 7.28
N TYR A 293 -3.65 -1.59 6.28
CA TYR A 293 -4.73 -1.59 5.30
C TYR A 293 -5.62 -2.83 5.47
N ILE A 294 -6.93 -2.68 5.26
CA ILE A 294 -7.87 -3.80 5.18
C ILE A 294 -8.61 -3.77 3.84
N SER A 295 -8.53 -4.87 3.08
CA SER A 295 -9.41 -5.10 1.92
C SER A 295 -10.86 -5.06 2.39
N ASP A 296 -11.72 -4.35 1.67
CA ASP A 296 -13.16 -4.41 1.92
C ASP A 296 -13.76 -5.81 1.79
N SER A 297 -13.09 -6.68 1.03
CA SER A 297 -13.47 -8.06 0.78
C SER A 297 -14.93 -8.14 0.34
N PHE A 298 -15.29 -7.31 -0.65
CA PHE A 298 -16.64 -7.22 -1.22
C PHE A 298 -17.71 -6.72 -0.23
N SER A 299 -17.31 -6.10 0.88
CA SER A 299 -18.19 -5.52 1.91
C SER A 299 -17.80 -4.08 2.32
N PRO A 300 -17.73 -3.12 1.37
CA PRO A 300 -17.18 -1.77 1.57
C PRO A 300 -17.71 -1.00 2.77
N GLN A 301 -19.02 -1.05 3.05
CA GLN A 301 -19.59 -0.32 4.19
C GLN A 301 -19.08 -0.82 5.54
N GLN A 302 -18.81 -2.13 5.67
CA GLN A 302 -18.40 -2.76 6.93
C GLN A 302 -16.89 -2.60 7.19
N ALA A 303 -16.07 -2.54 6.13
CA ALA A 303 -14.69 -2.08 6.27
C ALA A 303 -14.65 -0.60 6.67
N ALA A 304 -15.52 0.24 6.09
CA ALA A 304 -15.65 1.64 6.49
C ALA A 304 -16.12 1.79 7.95
N ASP A 305 -17.05 0.94 8.44
CA ASP A 305 -17.44 0.87 9.86
C ASP A 305 -16.25 0.54 10.78
N ILE A 306 -15.28 -0.26 10.31
CA ILE A 306 -14.04 -0.51 11.07
C ILE A 306 -13.17 0.74 11.06
N VAL A 307 -12.82 1.29 9.90
CA VAL A 307 -11.85 2.39 9.78
C VAL A 307 -12.31 3.68 10.46
N ASP A 308 -13.59 4.05 10.32
CA ASP A 308 -14.21 5.19 11.03
C ASP A 308 -14.09 5.07 12.57
N SER A 309 -14.24 3.84 13.09
CA SER A 309 -14.10 3.56 14.52
C SER A 309 -12.65 3.62 15.06
N ARG A 310 -11.64 3.75 14.19
CA ARG A 310 -10.22 3.83 14.59
C ARG A 310 -9.76 5.26 14.86
N LYS A 311 -8.62 5.38 15.55
CA LYS A 311 -7.89 6.65 15.83
C LYS A 311 -6.38 6.54 15.58
N ASP A 312 -5.92 5.32 15.27
CA ASP A 312 -4.64 4.96 14.69
C ASP A 312 -4.75 4.87 13.16
N PHE A 313 -3.61 4.87 12.45
CA PHE A 313 -3.59 4.93 10.99
C PHE A 313 -3.96 3.57 10.39
N VAL A 314 -5.26 3.42 10.13
CA VAL A 314 -5.86 2.28 9.41
C VAL A 314 -6.57 2.80 8.17
N ALA A 315 -6.40 2.14 7.03
CA ALA A 315 -7.02 2.51 5.76
C ALA A 315 -7.83 1.35 5.16
N GLN A 316 -8.83 1.70 4.36
CA GLN A 316 -9.62 0.75 3.59
C GLN A 316 -9.10 0.65 2.16
N ASP A 317 -9.01 -0.58 1.66
CA ASP A 317 -8.80 -0.89 0.25
C ASP A 317 -10.13 -1.35 -0.40
N THR A 318 -10.33 -1.02 -1.68
CA THR A 318 -11.43 -1.53 -2.52
C THR A 318 -10.90 -1.95 -3.90
N HIS A 319 -11.43 -3.06 -4.43
CA HIS A 319 -11.08 -3.57 -5.74
C HIS A 319 -12.18 -3.25 -6.76
N ARG A 320 -11.81 -2.65 -7.89
CA ARG A 320 -12.73 -2.11 -8.90
C ARG A 320 -12.45 -2.69 -10.28
N TYR A 321 -13.20 -3.72 -10.64
CA TYR A 321 -13.08 -4.39 -11.94
C TYR A 321 -14.39 -4.33 -12.74
N PHE A 322 -14.34 -3.73 -13.94
CA PHE A 322 -15.49 -3.62 -14.84
C PHE A 322 -15.54 -4.76 -15.89
N ALA A 323 -14.49 -5.56 -16.00
CA ALA A 323 -14.40 -6.73 -16.86
C ALA A 323 -15.31 -7.91 -16.47
N PHE A 324 -15.92 -7.88 -15.28
CA PHE A 324 -16.69 -9.02 -14.74
C PHE A 324 -18.17 -8.72 -14.45
N THR A 325 -18.57 -7.45 -14.39
CA THR A 325 -19.88 -7.04 -13.82
C THR A 325 -20.88 -6.48 -14.84
N ASN A 326 -20.46 -6.04 -16.02
CA ASN A 326 -21.24 -5.10 -16.86
C ASN A 326 -21.68 -5.66 -18.22
N LYS A 327 -21.90 -6.97 -18.31
CA LYS A 327 -22.19 -7.77 -19.53
C LYS A 327 -23.35 -7.30 -20.41
N HIS A 328 -24.14 -6.33 -19.95
CA HIS A 328 -25.32 -5.81 -20.62
C HIS A 328 -25.34 -4.27 -20.64
N GLN A 329 -24.17 -3.62 -20.52
CA GLN A 329 -24.01 -2.16 -20.57
C GLN A 329 -22.98 -1.78 -21.63
N SER A 330 -23.25 -0.70 -22.37
CA SER A 330 -22.31 -0.09 -23.30
C SER A 330 -21.15 0.60 -22.58
N VAL A 331 -20.03 0.79 -23.29
CA VAL A 331 -18.87 1.57 -22.79
C VAL A 331 -19.29 2.97 -22.31
N SER A 332 -20.21 3.63 -23.01
CA SER A 332 -20.78 4.93 -22.62
C SER A 332 -21.49 4.89 -21.28
N GLU A 333 -22.39 3.93 -21.06
CA GLU A 333 -23.11 3.79 -19.79
C GLU A 333 -22.16 3.43 -18.64
N ILE A 334 -21.14 2.61 -18.91
CA ILE A 334 -20.10 2.27 -17.94
C ILE A 334 -19.30 3.52 -17.55
N ILE A 335 -18.86 4.31 -18.53
CA ILE A 335 -18.15 5.58 -18.33
C ILE A 335 -18.97 6.57 -17.50
N ASP A 336 -20.26 6.72 -17.78
CA ASP A 336 -21.11 7.64 -17.04
C ASP A 336 -21.42 7.12 -15.64
N ASN A 337 -21.58 5.80 -15.46
CA ASN A 337 -21.66 5.17 -14.13
C ASN A 337 -20.36 5.33 -13.32
N VAL A 338 -19.19 5.30 -13.96
CA VAL A 338 -17.88 5.61 -13.33
C VAL A 338 -17.81 7.07 -12.88
N LYS A 339 -18.28 8.02 -13.71
CA LYS A 339 -18.27 9.46 -13.43
C LYS A 339 -19.32 9.90 -12.42
N THR A 340 -20.43 9.17 -12.29
CA THR A 340 -21.59 9.54 -11.46
C THR A 340 -21.78 8.61 -10.26
N SER A 341 -22.47 7.47 -10.43
CA SER A 341 -22.89 6.55 -9.36
C SER A 341 -21.71 5.98 -8.57
N THR A 342 -20.71 5.42 -9.26
CA THR A 342 -19.49 4.89 -8.63
C THR A 342 -18.72 6.01 -7.92
N LYS A 343 -18.53 7.16 -8.57
CA LYS A 343 -17.87 8.32 -7.96
C LYS A 343 -18.57 8.76 -6.67
N LYS A 344 -19.90 8.79 -6.64
CA LYS A 344 -20.67 9.14 -5.44
C LYS A 344 -20.43 8.14 -4.32
N THR A 345 -20.68 6.85 -4.55
CA THR A 345 -20.51 5.80 -3.53
C THR A 345 -19.07 5.75 -2.99
N MET A 346 -18.07 5.97 -3.83
CA MET A 346 -16.68 6.06 -3.39
C MET A 346 -16.39 7.32 -2.57
N LYS A 347 -16.97 8.47 -2.94
CA LYS A 347 -16.85 9.71 -2.14
C LYS A 347 -17.55 9.58 -0.78
N ASP A 348 -18.74 8.96 -0.74
CA ASP A 348 -19.47 8.67 0.50
C ASP A 348 -18.62 7.82 1.48
N ILE A 349 -17.83 6.88 0.95
CA ILE A 349 -16.88 6.08 1.74
C ILE A 349 -15.66 6.92 2.17
N SER A 350 -15.02 7.65 1.24
CA SER A 350 -13.84 8.50 1.53
C SER A 350 -14.16 9.52 2.63
N ASP A 351 -15.33 10.16 2.57
CA ASP A 351 -15.78 11.14 3.56
C ASP A 351 -15.97 10.51 4.93
N LYS A 352 -16.58 9.32 4.99
CA LYS A 352 -16.73 8.56 6.24
C LYS A 352 -15.39 8.15 6.83
N VAL A 353 -14.47 7.63 6.03
CA VAL A 353 -13.17 7.14 6.53
C VAL A 353 -12.10 8.22 6.61
N GLN A 354 -12.44 9.49 6.36
CA GLN A 354 -11.55 10.66 6.43
C GLN A 354 -10.35 10.51 5.49
N ASP A 355 -10.61 10.32 4.20
CA ASP A 355 -9.65 10.07 3.12
C ASP A 355 -8.73 8.84 3.31
N ARG A 356 -8.90 8.02 4.36
CA ARG A 356 -8.18 6.75 4.56
C ARG A 356 -8.73 5.62 3.66
N TYR A 357 -8.81 5.89 2.35
CA TYR A 357 -9.42 5.04 1.32
C TYR A 357 -8.55 4.99 0.05
N ILE A 358 -8.33 3.80 -0.50
CA ILE A 358 -7.57 3.58 -1.75
C ILE A 358 -8.28 2.59 -2.69
N VAL A 359 -7.85 2.57 -3.97
CA VAL A 359 -8.17 1.51 -4.93
C VAL A 359 -6.94 0.64 -5.17
N GLY A 360 -6.75 -0.43 -4.40
CA GLY A 360 -5.61 -1.34 -4.47
C GLY A 360 -5.58 -2.21 -5.72
N GLU A 361 -6.72 -2.43 -6.38
CA GLU A 361 -6.79 -3.10 -7.67
C GLU A 361 -7.86 -2.50 -8.59
N TRP A 362 -7.46 -2.16 -9.82
CA TRP A 362 -8.32 -1.74 -10.92
C TRP A 362 -7.58 -1.90 -12.26
N SER A 363 -8.29 -1.92 -13.39
CA SER A 363 -7.71 -2.20 -14.72
C SER A 363 -8.52 -1.54 -15.82
N CYS A 364 -7.88 -1.11 -16.92
CA CYS A 364 -8.59 -0.56 -18.10
C CYS A 364 -9.51 -1.56 -18.83
N ALA A 365 -9.67 -2.80 -18.35
CA ALA A 365 -10.38 -3.87 -19.03
C ALA A 365 -11.90 -3.85 -18.82
N LEU A 366 -12.62 -4.07 -19.93
CA LEU A 366 -14.07 -4.25 -19.97
C LEU A 366 -14.43 -5.67 -20.43
N ASP A 367 -15.67 -6.07 -20.19
CA ASP A 367 -16.21 -7.30 -20.78
C ASP A 367 -16.34 -7.12 -22.31
N PRO A 368 -15.93 -8.08 -23.15
CA PRO A 368 -16.05 -7.97 -24.60
C PRO A 368 -17.47 -7.67 -25.11
N ALA A 369 -18.51 -8.06 -24.37
CA ALA A 369 -19.91 -7.79 -24.73
C ALA A 369 -20.31 -6.30 -24.57
N SER A 370 -19.51 -5.49 -23.87
CA SER A 370 -19.76 -4.04 -23.71
C SER A 370 -19.24 -3.19 -24.88
N LEU A 371 -18.40 -3.75 -25.75
CA LEU A 371 -17.71 -3.03 -26.83
C LEU A 371 -18.59 -2.89 -28.08
N SER A 372 -18.67 -1.68 -28.64
CA SER A 372 -19.31 -1.44 -29.94
C SER A 372 -18.35 -1.74 -31.10
N SER A 373 -18.92 -2.14 -32.24
CA SER A 373 -18.28 -2.25 -33.56
C SER A 373 -17.88 -0.90 -34.16
N ASP A 374 -18.51 0.19 -33.73
CA ASP A 374 -18.54 1.48 -34.46
C ASP A 374 -17.37 2.40 -34.07
N LYS A 375 -16.63 2.02 -33.02
CA LYS A 375 -15.37 2.62 -32.57
C LYS A 375 -14.28 1.56 -32.53
N SER A 376 -13.01 1.97 -32.56
CA SER A 376 -11.93 1.03 -32.26
C SER A 376 -12.04 0.51 -30.81
N LYS A 377 -11.57 -0.72 -30.56
CA LYS A 377 -11.50 -1.29 -29.21
C LYS A 377 -10.63 -0.42 -28.29
N ASP A 378 -9.50 0.03 -28.80
CA ASP A 378 -8.46 0.69 -28.00
C ASP A 378 -8.85 2.13 -27.64
N GLU A 379 -9.58 2.83 -28.51
CA GLU A 379 -10.25 4.10 -28.18
C GLU A 379 -11.29 3.91 -27.07
N GLN A 380 -12.11 2.86 -27.14
CA GLN A 380 -13.13 2.58 -26.12
C GLN A 380 -12.53 2.24 -24.75
N LEU A 381 -11.47 1.43 -24.71
CA LEU A 381 -10.75 1.12 -23.47
C LEU A 381 -9.96 2.33 -22.95
N SER A 382 -9.45 3.19 -23.84
CA SER A 382 -8.80 4.46 -23.49
C SER A 382 -9.77 5.47 -22.87
N ASP A 383 -10.92 5.72 -23.51
CA ASP A 383 -12.01 6.58 -22.98
C ASP A 383 -12.45 6.11 -21.58
N PHE A 384 -12.61 4.79 -21.41
CA PHE A 384 -12.96 4.17 -20.13
C PHE A 384 -11.86 4.34 -19.07
N CYS A 385 -10.62 3.99 -19.39
CA CYS A 385 -9.54 4.02 -18.41
C CYS A 385 -9.20 5.45 -17.94
N ASN A 386 -9.29 6.45 -18.83
CA ASN A 386 -9.15 7.85 -18.43
C ASN A 386 -10.32 8.33 -17.54
N ALA A 387 -11.53 7.76 -17.68
CA ALA A 387 -12.64 8.02 -16.77
C ALA A 387 -12.38 7.43 -15.37
N GLU A 388 -11.87 6.20 -15.27
CA GLU A 388 -11.46 5.60 -13.98
C GLU A 388 -10.35 6.39 -13.30
N ILE A 389 -9.24 6.67 -14.01
CA ILE A 389 -8.12 7.49 -13.50
C ILE A 389 -8.63 8.83 -12.97
N SER A 390 -9.55 9.49 -13.70
CA SER A 390 -10.13 10.77 -13.29
C SER A 390 -11.06 10.64 -12.08
N THR A 391 -11.93 9.62 -12.03
CA THR A 391 -12.81 9.40 -10.86
C THR A 391 -11.99 9.09 -9.62
N TYR A 392 -11.16 8.04 -9.66
CA TYR A 392 -10.45 7.53 -8.49
C TYR A 392 -9.45 8.55 -7.92
N ARG A 393 -8.71 9.29 -8.78
CA ARG A 393 -7.83 10.39 -8.32
C ARG A 393 -8.60 11.53 -7.65
N ASN A 394 -9.92 11.64 -7.80
CA ASN A 394 -10.71 12.69 -7.18
C ASN A 394 -11.52 12.24 -5.96
N VAL A 395 -11.46 10.96 -5.55
CA VAL A 395 -12.26 10.40 -4.43
C VAL A 395 -11.51 9.39 -3.53
N THR A 396 -10.18 9.35 -3.60
CA THR A 396 -9.32 8.46 -2.78
C THR A 396 -7.98 9.13 -2.47
N ALA A 397 -7.25 8.58 -1.49
CA ALA A 397 -5.86 8.94 -1.22
C ALA A 397 -4.84 8.18 -2.09
N GLY A 398 -5.26 7.16 -2.84
CA GLY A 398 -4.35 6.37 -3.67
C GLY A 398 -5.01 5.33 -4.56
N MET A 399 -4.25 4.86 -5.55
CA MET A 399 -4.67 3.85 -6.54
C MET A 399 -3.50 3.01 -7.03
N PHE A 400 -3.76 1.74 -7.34
CA PHE A 400 -2.76 0.78 -7.80
C PHE A 400 -3.30 -0.01 -8.99
N PHE A 401 -2.76 0.23 -10.19
CA PHE A 401 -3.17 -0.49 -11.39
C PHE A 401 -2.84 -2.00 -11.27
N TRP A 402 -3.80 -2.86 -11.59
CA TRP A 402 -3.59 -4.30 -11.69
C TRP A 402 -3.46 -4.73 -13.17
N SER A 403 -2.27 -5.07 -13.68
CA SER A 403 -0.98 -5.17 -12.98
C SER A 403 0.16 -4.55 -13.78
N TYR A 404 1.36 -4.42 -13.20
CA TYR A 404 2.49 -3.78 -13.86
C TYR A 404 2.83 -4.42 -15.21
N ARG A 405 2.93 -5.76 -15.24
CA ARG A 405 3.27 -6.55 -16.42
C ARG A 405 2.67 -7.95 -16.36
N PHE A 406 2.48 -8.56 -17.53
CA PHE A 406 2.31 -10.00 -17.69
C PHE A 406 3.05 -10.47 -18.98
N GLN A 407 3.12 -11.78 -19.25
CA GLN A 407 3.76 -12.30 -20.47
C GLN A 407 2.87 -12.00 -21.68
N HIS A 408 3.43 -11.38 -22.74
CA HIS A 408 2.68 -10.90 -23.90
C HIS A 408 1.66 -9.79 -23.56
N CYS A 409 2.08 -8.77 -22.79
CA CYS A 409 1.27 -7.58 -22.43
C CYS A 409 0.35 -7.07 -23.54
N ASP A 410 0.88 -6.95 -24.75
CA ASP A 410 0.23 -6.35 -25.92
C ASP A 410 -1.00 -7.15 -26.38
N SER A 411 -1.09 -8.44 -26.03
CA SER A 411 -2.26 -9.30 -26.30
C SER A 411 -3.50 -8.92 -25.48
N ASN A 412 -3.32 -8.25 -24.34
CA ASN A 412 -4.42 -7.80 -23.49
C ASN A 412 -4.02 -6.54 -22.69
N ILE A 413 -3.73 -5.46 -23.44
CA ILE A 413 -3.25 -4.15 -22.97
C ILE A 413 -3.98 -3.68 -21.69
N GLY A 414 -5.30 -3.90 -21.60
CA GLY A 414 -6.13 -3.46 -20.48
C GLY A 414 -5.73 -4.00 -19.09
N TRP A 415 -4.90 -5.04 -19.02
CA TRP A 415 -4.37 -5.64 -17.79
C TRP A 415 -2.86 -5.44 -17.60
N CYS A 416 -2.15 -4.79 -18.53
CA CYS A 416 -0.72 -4.51 -18.42
C CYS A 416 -0.42 -3.02 -18.45
N PHE A 417 0.02 -2.48 -17.31
CA PHE A 417 0.41 -1.08 -17.18
C PHE A 417 1.46 -0.67 -18.20
N ARG A 418 2.48 -1.51 -18.46
CA ARG A 418 3.56 -1.20 -19.43
C ARG A 418 3.08 -0.99 -20.88
N ALA A 419 1.90 -1.50 -21.25
CA ALA A 419 1.30 -1.27 -22.57
C ALA A 419 0.23 -0.16 -22.52
N ALA A 420 -0.67 -0.21 -21.53
CA ALA A 420 -1.70 0.82 -21.36
C ALA A 420 -1.12 2.24 -21.13
N ARG A 421 0.09 2.32 -20.56
CA ARG A 421 0.89 3.55 -20.41
C ARG A 421 1.50 3.95 -21.75
N GLY A 422 0.85 4.88 -22.44
CA GLY A 422 1.20 5.32 -23.79
C GLY A 422 -0.02 5.23 -24.69
N ASP A 423 -0.56 4.02 -24.85
CA ASP A 423 -1.67 3.74 -25.76
C ASP A 423 -3.01 4.21 -25.18
N PHE A 424 -3.31 3.86 -23.92
CA PHE A 424 -4.59 4.19 -23.27
C PHE A 424 -4.46 5.45 -22.41
N PHE A 425 -3.36 5.68 -21.69
CA PHE A 425 -3.24 6.85 -20.83
C PHE A 425 -1.82 7.43 -20.69
N ASN A 426 -1.77 8.76 -20.82
CA ASN A 426 -0.53 9.54 -20.71
C ASN A 426 -0.41 10.39 -19.43
N LYS A 427 -1.48 10.52 -18.64
CA LYS A 427 -1.54 11.37 -17.42
C LYS A 427 -1.61 10.57 -16.12
N TYR A 428 -0.64 9.68 -15.89
CA TYR A 428 -0.55 8.84 -14.68
C TYR A 428 0.60 9.28 -13.76
N ASN A 429 0.31 10.32 -12.98
CA ASN A 429 1.11 10.79 -11.85
C ASN A 429 0.15 11.48 -10.85
N ALA A 430 0.62 11.80 -9.65
CA ALA A 430 -0.24 12.32 -8.58
C ALA A 430 -0.97 13.63 -8.97
N TRP A 431 -0.34 14.47 -9.80
CA TRP A 431 -0.90 15.74 -10.27
C TRP A 431 -1.80 15.61 -11.51
N GLY A 432 -1.62 14.58 -12.35
CA GLY A 432 -2.44 14.33 -13.54
C GLY A 432 -1.96 15.07 -14.80
N PHE A 433 -0.68 15.39 -14.86
CA PHE A 433 -0.04 16.10 -15.96
C PHE A 433 0.71 15.13 -16.90
N TYR A 434 1.27 15.63 -17.99
CA TYR A 434 2.33 14.90 -18.70
C TYR A 434 3.64 15.04 -17.93
N ASN A 435 4.51 14.02 -17.92
CA ASN A 435 5.67 14.00 -17.02
C ASN A 435 6.73 15.07 -17.36
N ASN A 436 6.77 15.55 -18.60
CA ASN A 436 7.58 16.69 -19.04
C ASN A 436 7.06 18.06 -18.54
N GLU A 437 5.88 18.09 -17.93
CA GLU A 437 5.36 19.25 -17.18
C GLU A 437 5.74 19.17 -15.69
N THR A 438 5.99 17.98 -15.14
CA THR A 438 6.28 17.77 -13.71
C THR A 438 7.49 18.56 -13.23
N SER A 439 8.60 18.60 -13.98
CA SER A 439 9.76 19.42 -13.61
C SER A 439 9.40 20.90 -13.51
N LYS A 440 8.62 21.42 -14.48
CA LYS A 440 8.20 22.84 -14.52
C LYS A 440 7.25 23.20 -13.38
N VAL A 441 6.49 22.23 -12.88
CA VAL A 441 5.65 22.32 -11.68
C VAL A 441 6.51 22.37 -10.41
N VAL A 442 7.51 21.49 -10.30
CA VAL A 442 8.50 21.51 -9.21
C VAL A 442 9.24 22.85 -9.20
N ASP A 443 9.68 23.32 -10.36
CA ASP A 443 10.33 24.61 -10.55
C ASP A 443 9.42 25.77 -10.12
N ARG A 444 8.12 25.77 -10.48
CA ARG A 444 7.17 26.80 -10.03
C ARG A 444 6.99 26.79 -8.51
N VAL A 445 6.80 25.62 -7.89
CA VAL A 445 6.66 25.52 -6.42
C VAL A 445 7.91 26.05 -5.69
N ASN A 446 9.09 25.81 -6.27
CA ASN A 446 10.36 26.33 -5.76
C ASN A 446 10.52 27.85 -6.00
N GLN A 447 10.20 28.33 -7.19
CA GLN A 447 10.34 29.73 -7.62
C GLN A 447 9.37 30.67 -6.91
N GLU A 448 8.08 30.30 -6.80
CA GLU A 448 7.10 31.10 -6.05
C GLU A 448 7.44 31.14 -4.55
N ASN A 449 8.19 30.13 -4.04
CA ASN A 449 8.62 29.99 -2.64
C ASN A 449 7.45 30.10 -1.62
N LEU A 450 6.22 29.91 -2.14
CA LEU A 450 4.92 30.17 -1.54
C LEU A 450 4.84 31.57 -0.86
N ASP A 451 5.29 32.60 -1.60
CA ASP A 451 5.53 34.03 -1.31
C ASP A 451 5.54 34.47 0.17
N LEU A 452 6.70 34.98 0.58
CA LEU A 452 6.96 35.63 1.87
C LEU A 452 6.03 36.83 2.14
N LYS A 453 5.54 37.50 1.09
CA LYS A 453 4.62 38.65 1.20
C LYS A 453 3.28 38.29 1.85
N HIS A 454 2.75 37.09 1.64
CA HIS A 454 1.46 36.72 2.24
C HIS A 454 1.58 36.51 3.76
N GLN A 455 2.73 36.01 4.24
CA GLN A 455 2.97 35.89 5.69
C GLN A 455 3.13 37.25 6.39
N LEU A 456 3.58 38.30 5.67
CA LEU A 456 3.56 39.68 6.16
C LEU A 456 2.13 40.25 6.20
N ALA A 457 1.27 39.92 5.23
CA ALA A 457 -0.13 40.33 5.22
C ALA A 457 -0.95 39.65 6.34
N LEU A 458 -0.79 38.33 6.54
CA LEU A 458 -1.46 37.60 7.63
C LEU A 458 -1.06 38.13 9.01
N LYS A 459 0.24 38.40 9.23
CA LYS A 459 0.74 39.04 10.47
C LYS A 459 0.19 40.46 10.71
N ALA A 460 -0.36 41.13 9.69
CA ALA A 460 -0.94 42.46 9.81
C ALA A 460 -2.48 42.46 9.95
N LEU A 461 -3.14 41.30 9.77
CA LEU A 461 -4.61 41.17 9.77
C LEU A 461 -5.18 40.48 11.01
N PHE A 462 -4.38 39.65 11.69
CA PHE A 462 -4.84 38.75 12.75
C PHE A 462 -4.14 39.01 14.10
N PRO A 463 -4.60 40.01 14.89
CA PRO A 463 -4.02 40.35 16.19
C PRO A 463 -4.60 39.53 17.36
N ASN A 464 -5.46 38.54 17.11
CA ASN A 464 -6.26 37.87 18.14
C ASN A 464 -5.69 36.47 18.44
N PRO A 465 -5.57 36.02 19.71
CA PRO A 465 -4.95 34.73 20.01
C PRO A 465 -5.59 33.48 19.37
N ARG A 466 -6.87 33.54 18.99
CA ARG A 466 -7.56 32.43 18.30
C ARG A 466 -7.00 32.17 16.90
N ASP A 467 -6.55 33.22 16.21
CA ASP A 467 -6.05 33.13 14.84
C ASP A 467 -4.67 32.43 14.75
N LEU A 468 -4.02 32.20 15.90
CA LEU A 468 -2.68 31.59 15.99
C LEU A 468 -2.66 30.11 15.56
N GLY A 469 -3.71 29.34 15.90
CA GLY A 469 -3.83 27.94 15.49
C GLY A 469 -3.81 27.82 13.97
N TYR A 470 -4.71 28.56 13.31
CA TYR A 470 -4.83 28.65 11.85
C TYR A 470 -3.52 29.09 11.18
N ALA A 471 -2.86 30.13 11.70
CA ALA A 471 -1.61 30.64 11.15
C ALA A 471 -0.44 29.63 11.23
N GLU A 472 -0.36 28.85 12.32
CA GLU A 472 0.63 27.76 12.44
C GLU A 472 0.25 26.58 11.53
N GLY A 473 -1.04 26.21 11.44
CA GLY A 473 -1.54 25.18 10.52
C GLY A 473 -1.15 25.45 9.06
N PHE A 474 -1.47 26.65 8.56
CA PHE A 474 -1.08 27.09 7.21
C PHE A 474 0.45 27.09 7.01
N THR A 475 1.19 27.47 8.06
CA THR A 475 2.66 27.43 8.06
C THR A 475 3.20 25.99 7.98
N TRP A 476 2.53 25.00 8.58
CA TRP A 476 2.87 23.58 8.41
C TRP A 476 2.51 23.04 7.02
N ALA A 477 1.42 23.47 6.40
CA ALA A 477 1.10 23.10 5.02
C ALA A 477 2.20 23.58 4.06
N LYS A 478 2.69 24.82 4.24
CA LYS A 478 3.87 25.36 3.52
C LYS A 478 5.15 24.55 3.78
N LYS A 479 5.35 23.97 4.97
CA LYS A 479 6.48 23.05 5.26
C LYS A 479 6.33 21.73 4.49
N LEU A 480 5.13 21.14 4.43
CA LEU A 480 4.90 19.90 3.68
C LEU A 480 5.07 20.11 2.16
N ALA A 481 4.55 21.20 1.61
CA ALA A 481 4.58 21.48 0.17
C ALA A 481 6.00 21.48 -0.41
N LYS A 482 6.99 22.01 0.33
CA LYS A 482 8.41 22.00 -0.07
C LYS A 482 9.01 20.59 -0.18
N LYS A 483 8.39 19.61 0.47
CA LYS A 483 8.76 18.18 0.41
C LYS A 483 7.90 17.39 -0.60
N LEU A 484 6.73 17.92 -0.99
CA LEU A 484 5.74 17.31 -1.88
C LEU A 484 5.65 17.86 -3.33
N PRO A 485 6.65 18.53 -3.94
CA PRO A 485 6.43 19.15 -5.25
C PRO A 485 6.17 18.11 -6.38
N VAL A 486 6.65 16.88 -6.23
CA VAL A 486 6.39 15.76 -7.17
C VAL A 486 5.08 14.99 -6.89
N SER A 487 4.42 15.20 -5.75
CA SER A 487 3.17 14.50 -5.40
C SER A 487 2.39 15.23 -4.32
N ARG A 488 1.09 15.49 -4.55
CA ARG A 488 0.19 16.08 -3.54
C ARG A 488 -0.01 15.20 -2.29
N LEU A 489 -0.66 15.74 -1.26
CA LEU A 489 -1.05 15.00 -0.06
C LEU A 489 -2.25 14.08 -0.37
N GLY A 490 -2.20 12.84 0.11
CA GLY A 490 -3.24 11.83 -0.10
C GLY A 490 -4.13 11.67 1.13
N PHE A 491 -3.54 11.19 2.22
CA PHE A 491 -4.21 10.94 3.50
C PHE A 491 -4.30 12.25 4.30
N LYS A 492 -5.10 13.20 3.79
CA LYS A 492 -5.14 14.59 4.28
C LYS A 492 -5.51 14.65 5.76
N GLU A 493 -6.71 14.17 6.10
CA GLU A 493 -7.26 14.22 7.47
C GLU A 493 -6.37 13.50 8.50
N GLU A 494 -5.89 12.28 8.19
CA GLU A 494 -4.99 11.55 9.11
C GLU A 494 -3.68 12.33 9.33
N TYR A 495 -3.09 12.94 8.28
CA TYR A 495 -1.90 13.78 8.47
C TYR A 495 -2.21 14.96 9.39
N VAL A 496 -3.31 15.68 9.18
CA VAL A 496 -3.67 16.84 10.01
C VAL A 496 -3.92 16.41 11.45
N ALA A 497 -4.75 15.39 11.68
CA ALA A 497 -5.05 14.88 13.02
C ALA A 497 -3.76 14.50 13.79
N ARG A 498 -2.81 13.84 13.12
CA ARG A 498 -1.49 13.52 13.71
C ARG A 498 -0.63 14.75 13.97
N ARG A 499 -0.69 15.78 13.12
CA ARG A 499 -0.01 17.07 13.38
C ARG A 499 -0.60 17.85 14.53
N THR A 500 -1.93 17.91 14.64
CA THR A 500 -2.64 18.52 15.77
C THR A 500 -2.27 17.80 17.06
N GLN A 501 -2.32 16.46 17.09
CA GLN A 501 -1.96 15.67 18.27
C GLN A 501 -0.47 15.80 18.66
N LYS A 502 0.45 15.84 17.69
CA LYS A 502 1.89 16.01 17.93
C LYS A 502 2.30 17.43 18.35
N ASN A 503 1.44 18.43 18.12
CA ASN A 503 1.64 19.81 18.58
C ASN A 503 0.64 20.24 19.67
N LYS A 504 -0.11 19.30 20.26
CA LYS A 504 -1.18 19.57 21.26
C LYS A 504 -0.77 20.47 22.43
N ASP A 505 0.51 20.47 22.79
CA ASP A 505 1.07 21.22 23.93
C ASP A 505 1.40 22.69 23.55
N LYS A 506 1.37 23.01 22.25
CA LYS A 506 1.44 24.37 21.67
C LYS A 506 0.06 24.91 21.24
N LEU A 507 -0.97 24.07 21.29
CA LEU A 507 -2.35 24.39 20.92
C LEU A 507 -3.18 24.40 22.22
N HIS A 508 -3.31 25.60 22.79
CA HIS A 508 -3.65 25.81 24.19
C HIS A 508 -5.15 25.64 24.51
N SER A 509 -6.01 25.66 23.49
CA SER A 509 -7.43 25.29 23.60
C SER A 509 -7.87 24.34 22.49
N ASP A 510 -9.08 23.79 22.60
CA ASP A 510 -9.68 22.99 21.52
C ASP A 510 -10.10 23.85 20.31
N SER A 511 -10.31 25.17 20.49
CA SER A 511 -10.44 26.11 19.35
C SER A 511 -9.15 26.09 18.55
N ASP A 512 -7.99 26.31 19.19
CA ASP A 512 -6.67 26.33 18.56
C ASP A 512 -6.39 25.06 17.72
N ARG A 513 -7.03 23.94 18.07
CA ARG A 513 -6.93 22.64 17.39
C ARG A 513 -7.87 22.50 16.19
N GLU A 514 -9.10 23.02 16.26
CA GLU A 514 -9.96 23.23 15.08
C GLU A 514 -9.31 24.24 14.13
N ASP A 515 -8.91 25.41 14.65
CA ASP A 515 -8.31 26.50 13.90
C ASP A 515 -7.03 26.03 13.17
N PHE A 516 -6.15 25.26 13.83
CA PHE A 516 -4.98 24.63 13.20
C PHE A 516 -5.35 23.64 12.09
N HIS A 517 -6.43 22.88 12.25
CA HIS A 517 -6.87 21.91 11.25
C HIS A 517 -7.41 22.61 10.00
N ASP A 518 -8.32 23.58 10.17
CA ASP A 518 -8.87 24.42 9.09
C ASP A 518 -7.72 25.12 8.31
N GLY A 519 -6.81 25.80 9.02
CA GLY A 519 -5.70 26.54 8.42
C GLY A 519 -4.68 25.64 7.70
N TYR A 520 -4.49 24.41 8.17
CA TYR A 520 -3.66 23.43 7.48
C TYR A 520 -4.30 22.96 6.17
N LEU A 521 -5.60 22.60 6.19
CA LEU A 521 -6.30 22.13 5.01
C LEU A 521 -6.41 23.22 3.93
N GLU A 522 -6.70 24.46 4.32
CA GLU A 522 -6.71 25.58 3.37
C GLU A 522 -5.31 25.83 2.79
N GLY A 523 -4.26 25.74 3.60
CA GLY A 523 -2.88 25.83 3.12
C GLY A 523 -2.55 24.77 2.08
N VAL A 524 -2.95 23.50 2.29
CA VAL A 524 -2.77 22.43 1.29
C VAL A 524 -3.59 22.70 0.03
N ALA A 525 -4.86 23.14 0.17
CA ALA A 525 -5.71 23.46 -0.97
C ALA A 525 -5.15 24.62 -1.82
N TYR A 526 -4.59 25.65 -1.18
CA TYR A 526 -3.92 26.77 -1.84
C TYR A 526 -2.69 26.32 -2.63
N ILE A 527 -1.88 25.43 -2.05
CA ILE A 527 -0.69 24.83 -2.69
C ILE A 527 -1.08 23.94 -3.87
N GLU A 528 -2.10 23.09 -3.72
CA GLU A 528 -2.64 22.29 -4.81
C GLU A 528 -3.21 23.17 -5.93
N CYS A 529 -3.87 24.28 -5.58
CA CYS A 529 -4.35 25.26 -6.56
C CYS A 529 -3.21 25.93 -7.33
N ILE A 530 -2.11 26.33 -6.67
CA ILE A 530 -0.91 26.85 -7.35
C ILE A 530 -0.39 25.84 -8.37
N VAL A 531 -0.22 24.58 -7.98
CA VAL A 531 0.25 23.52 -8.89
C VAL A 531 -0.71 23.28 -10.05
N LEU A 532 -2.01 23.18 -9.79
CA LEU A 532 -3.04 22.99 -10.83
C LEU A 532 -3.15 24.20 -11.76
N SER A 533 -2.91 25.41 -11.25
CA SER A 533 -2.86 26.65 -12.03
C SER A 533 -1.62 26.78 -12.91
N TYR A 534 -0.66 25.85 -12.87
CA TYR A 534 0.51 25.86 -13.77
C TYR A 534 0.11 26.02 -15.26
N LYS A 535 -1.05 25.47 -15.66
CA LYS A 535 -1.58 25.53 -17.03
C LYS A 535 -2.34 26.83 -17.39
N ASN A 536 -2.65 27.68 -16.40
CA ASN A 536 -3.37 28.95 -16.58
C ASN A 536 -2.56 30.08 -15.92
N GLU A 537 -2.02 31.00 -16.70
CA GLU A 537 -1.05 32.05 -16.27
C GLU A 537 -1.59 33.12 -15.29
N LYS A 538 -2.70 32.85 -14.58
CA LYS A 538 -3.41 33.77 -13.68
C LYS A 538 -3.78 33.12 -12.34
N SER A 539 -2.82 32.38 -11.76
CA SER A 539 -2.93 31.60 -10.51
C SER A 539 -3.68 32.33 -9.39
N GLU A 540 -3.20 33.52 -9.01
CA GLU A 540 -3.75 34.28 -7.88
C GLU A 540 -5.26 34.54 -7.96
N SER A 541 -5.77 34.88 -9.15
CA SER A 541 -7.18 35.24 -9.34
C SER A 541 -8.13 34.04 -9.26
N ILE A 542 -7.60 32.84 -9.48
CA ILE A 542 -8.34 31.58 -9.41
C ILE A 542 -8.34 31.07 -7.97
N CYS A 543 -7.16 31.00 -7.34
CA CYS A 543 -7.04 30.46 -5.98
C CYS A 543 -7.74 31.33 -4.92
N LYS A 544 -7.68 32.67 -5.04
CA LYS A 544 -8.43 33.61 -4.17
C LYS A 544 -9.97 33.43 -4.26
N LYS A 545 -10.49 32.75 -5.29
CA LYS A 545 -11.92 32.50 -5.50
C LYS A 545 -12.41 31.15 -4.99
N GLN A 546 -11.50 30.23 -4.60
CA GLN A 546 -11.88 28.95 -4.00
C GLN A 546 -11.91 29.04 -2.47
N SER A 547 -10.93 29.67 -1.83
CA SER A 547 -10.91 29.84 -0.36
C SER A 547 -12.08 30.70 0.15
N SER A 548 -12.47 31.76 -0.58
CA SER A 548 -13.61 32.62 -0.19
C SER A 548 -14.93 31.84 -0.01
N ASN A 549 -15.07 30.69 -0.68
CA ASN A 549 -16.29 29.88 -0.67
C ASN A 549 -16.33 28.81 0.44
N SER A 550 -15.24 28.58 1.18
CA SER A 550 -15.22 27.72 2.38
C SER A 550 -15.40 28.48 3.70
N THR A 551 -15.55 29.80 3.65
CA THR A 551 -15.63 30.65 4.85
C THR A 551 -16.81 30.27 5.76
N ARG A 552 -16.50 29.74 6.95
CA ARG A 552 -17.44 29.44 8.05
C ARG A 552 -18.25 30.70 8.37
N SER A 553 -19.58 30.63 8.36
CA SER A 553 -20.44 31.79 8.66
C SER A 553 -20.39 32.12 10.15
N ILE A 554 -19.49 33.05 10.52
CA ILE A 554 -19.28 33.47 11.91
C ILE A 554 -20.55 34.13 12.47
N SER A 555 -21.36 33.35 13.17
CA SER A 555 -22.55 33.81 13.87
C SER A 555 -22.15 34.50 15.18
N THR A 556 -21.77 35.78 15.09
CA THR A 556 -21.55 36.63 16.27
C THR A 556 -22.86 36.81 17.04
N SER A 557 -23.11 35.93 18.00
CA SER A 557 -24.29 35.94 18.88
C SER A 557 -24.17 37.05 19.93
N ASN A 558 -24.24 38.31 19.48
CA ASN A 558 -24.30 39.47 20.38
C ASN A 558 -25.63 39.43 21.14
N SER A 559 -25.53 39.05 22.42
CA SER A 559 -26.63 39.13 23.38
C SER A 559 -26.95 40.60 23.64
N ASN A 560 -28.19 41.00 23.36
CA ASN A 560 -28.72 42.29 23.78
C ASN A 560 -30.21 42.15 24.13
N SER A 561 -30.59 42.59 25.33
CA SER A 561 -31.90 42.29 25.93
C SER A 561 -32.72 43.57 26.13
N SER A 562 -33.84 43.73 25.41
CA SER A 562 -34.91 44.66 25.81
C SER A 562 -36.26 44.42 25.11
N SER A 563 -37.27 44.08 25.90
CA SER A 563 -38.67 44.56 25.82
C SER A 563 -39.46 44.58 24.48
N SER A 564 -40.24 43.51 24.27
CA SER A 564 -41.73 43.55 24.25
C SER A 564 -42.56 43.96 22.99
N LYS A 565 -43.76 43.34 22.93
CA LYS A 565 -45.06 43.75 22.33
C LYS A 565 -45.45 43.36 20.87
N THR A 566 -46.59 42.64 20.81
CA THR A 566 -47.75 42.74 19.89
C THR A 566 -47.64 42.47 18.38
N SER A 567 -47.98 41.23 18.00
CA SER A 567 -49.16 40.85 17.18
C SER A 567 -49.62 41.70 15.97
N SER A 568 -49.50 41.16 14.76
CA SER A 568 -50.48 41.14 13.64
C SER A 568 -49.85 40.36 12.46
N SER A 569 -50.46 39.41 11.73
CA SER A 569 -51.81 39.15 11.21
C SER A 569 -52.09 39.71 9.80
N SER A 570 -51.63 39.01 8.76
CA SER A 570 -52.28 38.94 7.43
C SER A 570 -51.63 37.88 6.53
N SER A 571 -52.21 37.48 5.38
CA SER A 571 -53.44 36.68 5.19
C SER A 571 -53.89 36.69 3.71
N SER A 572 -53.40 35.74 2.91
CA SER A 572 -53.83 35.44 1.52
C SER A 572 -53.29 34.05 1.16
N LYS A 573 -54.02 32.99 0.76
CA LYS A 573 -55.13 32.82 -0.21
C LYS A 573 -54.74 33.34 -1.60
N THR A 574 -54.81 32.60 -2.71
CA THR A 574 -55.63 31.42 -3.13
C THR A 574 -54.73 30.26 -3.64
N SER A 575 -55.07 28.96 -3.56
CA SER A 575 -56.07 28.16 -4.33
C SER A 575 -55.92 28.27 -5.87
N SER A 576 -56.18 27.27 -6.73
CA SER A 576 -56.94 25.99 -6.66
C SER A 576 -56.60 25.14 -7.94
N SER A 577 -56.93 23.85 -8.17
CA SER A 577 -57.54 22.75 -7.38
C SER A 577 -57.67 21.42 -8.19
N SER A 578 -57.61 20.26 -7.50
CA SER A 578 -58.34 19.00 -7.83
C SER A 578 -57.93 18.22 -9.11
N SER A 579 -58.17 16.90 -9.29
CA SER A 579 -58.99 15.86 -8.62
C SER A 579 -58.35 14.45 -8.83
N SER A 580 -58.73 13.34 -8.17
CA SER A 580 -59.28 13.06 -6.82
C SER A 580 -59.41 11.53 -6.59
N LYS A 581 -59.40 11.06 -5.32
CA LYS A 581 -59.80 9.70 -4.85
C LYS A 581 -58.83 8.55 -5.18
N THR A 582 -58.66 7.50 -4.37
CA THR A 582 -59.60 6.84 -3.43
C THR A 582 -59.06 6.54 -2.00
N SER A 583 -60.02 6.48 -1.05
CA SER A 583 -60.14 5.69 0.22
C SER A 583 -59.02 4.74 0.71
N SER A 584 -58.83 4.48 2.02
CA SER A 584 -59.60 4.88 3.24
C SER A 584 -58.91 4.53 4.58
N SER A 585 -59.25 5.27 5.66
CA SER A 585 -59.43 4.86 7.10
C SER A 585 -58.44 3.91 7.82
N SER A 586 -58.11 4.05 9.13
CA SER A 586 -58.35 5.12 10.13
C SER A 586 -57.76 4.76 11.51
N SER A 587 -57.27 5.75 12.29
CA SER A 587 -57.15 5.74 13.78
C SER A 587 -56.19 4.70 14.44
N SER A 588 -55.62 4.88 15.65
CA SER A 588 -55.53 5.99 16.63
C SER A 588 -54.30 5.76 17.54
N LYS A 589 -53.60 6.78 18.06
CA LYS A 589 -53.65 7.29 19.47
C LYS A 589 -54.04 6.23 20.52
N THR A 590 -53.40 6.06 21.69
CA THR A 590 -52.22 6.73 22.33
C THR A 590 -51.51 5.69 23.26
N SER A 591 -50.73 5.89 24.34
CA SER A 591 -50.58 6.94 25.38
C SER A 591 -49.20 6.89 26.08
N SER A 592 -49.08 7.48 27.29
CA SER A 592 -47.86 7.73 28.08
C SER A 592 -47.75 6.87 29.37
N SER A 593 -46.68 7.13 30.16
CA SER A 593 -46.54 6.90 31.64
C SER A 593 -46.44 5.43 32.15
N SER A 594 -45.73 5.12 33.25
CA SER A 594 -44.77 5.86 34.10
C SER A 594 -44.10 4.92 35.14
N SER A 595 -42.92 5.29 35.67
CA SER A 595 -42.34 4.92 36.99
C SER A 595 -42.16 3.41 37.35
N SER A 596 -41.24 2.95 38.22
CA SER A 596 -40.61 3.57 39.40
C SER A 596 -39.32 2.85 39.89
N SER A 597 -38.53 3.59 40.69
CA SER A 597 -37.54 3.19 41.73
C SER A 597 -37.07 1.73 41.95
N SER A 598 -35.74 1.52 41.93
CA SER A 598 -34.90 1.17 43.11
C SER A 598 -33.42 1.12 42.70
N SER A 599 -32.38 1.65 43.36
CA SER A 599 -32.04 2.01 44.76
C SER A 599 -31.41 0.89 45.62
N LYS A 600 -30.06 0.84 45.65
CA LYS A 600 -29.18 0.48 46.79
C LYS A 600 -27.69 0.60 46.39
N THR A 601 -26.93 1.55 46.97
CA THR A 601 -25.93 1.35 48.06
C THR A 601 -24.81 0.34 47.71
N SER A 602 -23.59 0.72 47.31
CA SER A 602 -22.55 1.54 47.98
C SER A 602 -21.57 0.73 48.86
N SER A 603 -20.27 0.86 48.60
CA SER A 603 -19.22 0.77 49.63
C SER A 603 -17.99 1.54 49.15
N SER A 604 -17.39 2.32 50.03
CA SER A 604 -16.09 2.98 49.81
C SER A 604 -15.00 2.26 50.60
N SER A 605 -13.75 2.46 50.21
CA SER A 605 -12.61 2.37 51.13
C SER A 605 -11.54 3.37 50.67
N SER A 606 -10.75 3.88 51.61
CA SER A 606 -9.88 5.04 51.38
C SER A 606 -8.66 4.99 52.29
N SER A 607 -7.51 5.40 51.75
CA SER A 607 -6.32 5.84 52.48
C SER A 607 -5.24 6.30 51.48
N SER A 608 -4.22 7.09 51.83
CA SER A 608 -4.15 8.40 52.51
C SER A 608 -2.70 8.66 52.94
N SER A 609 -2.08 9.74 52.46
CA SER A 609 -0.78 10.30 52.93
C SER A 609 0.45 9.37 52.75
N SER A 610 1.72 9.82 52.75
CA SER A 610 2.33 10.98 53.43
C SER A 610 3.51 11.62 52.68
N LYS A 611 3.94 12.83 53.10
CA LYS A 611 5.13 13.56 52.60
C LYS A 611 5.67 14.55 53.65
N PRO A 612 6.99 14.54 53.94
CA PRO A 612 7.79 15.71 54.37
C PRO A 612 8.89 16.04 53.32
N THR A 613 9.43 17.25 53.04
CA THR A 613 9.89 18.44 53.79
C THR A 613 11.13 18.22 54.68
N SER A 614 12.18 19.06 54.72
CA SER A 614 12.74 20.14 53.86
C SER A 614 14.03 20.70 54.54
N THR A 615 14.71 21.72 53.95
CA THR A 615 15.84 22.52 54.53
C THR A 615 17.21 21.83 54.68
N SER A 616 18.39 22.49 54.63
CA SER A 616 18.78 23.82 54.07
C SER A 616 20.32 24.00 53.97
N THR A 617 20.77 24.78 52.97
CA THR A 617 22.00 25.63 52.94
C THR A 617 23.36 25.10 53.45
N SER A 618 24.36 25.07 52.56
CA SER A 618 25.68 25.71 52.79
C SER A 618 26.40 25.94 51.45
N SER A 619 27.39 26.85 51.43
CA SER A 619 28.19 27.18 50.24
C SER A 619 29.68 27.02 50.53
N SER A 620 30.41 26.42 49.59
CA SER A 620 31.88 26.42 49.59
C SER A 620 32.40 26.22 48.16
N SER A 621 33.55 26.82 47.86
CA SER A 621 34.18 26.83 46.55
C SER A 621 35.56 26.16 46.59
N SER A 622 35.86 25.31 45.62
CA SER A 622 37.25 24.87 45.36
C SER A 622 37.42 24.17 44.01
N SER A 623 38.51 24.53 43.31
CA SER A 623 39.30 23.77 42.33
C SER A 623 38.60 22.85 41.31
N LEU A 624 38.76 23.19 40.03
CA LEU A 624 38.64 22.26 38.91
C LEU A 624 39.68 21.13 38.98
N THR A 625 39.25 19.89 38.80
CA THR A 625 40.09 18.75 38.38
C THR A 625 39.43 18.05 37.21
N SER A 626 40.11 17.96 36.07
CA SER A 626 39.59 17.32 34.85
C SER A 626 39.32 15.82 35.07
N PRO A 627 38.15 15.28 34.69
CA PRO A 627 37.90 13.85 34.76
C PRO A 627 38.82 13.07 33.80
N SER A 628 39.45 12.00 34.29
CA SER A 628 40.15 11.04 33.44
C SER A 628 39.15 10.29 32.55
N GLN A 629 39.31 10.38 31.23
CA GLN A 629 38.46 9.65 30.30
C GLN A 629 38.70 8.14 30.43
N SER A 630 37.62 7.39 30.70
CA SER A 630 37.62 5.93 30.55
C SER A 630 37.35 5.58 29.08
N SER A 631 38.16 4.70 28.52
CA SER A 631 37.96 4.17 27.17
C SER A 631 38.16 2.65 27.15
N THR A 632 37.20 1.96 26.53
CA THR A 632 37.23 0.50 26.35
C THR A 632 37.52 0.21 24.88
N VAL A 633 38.58 -0.56 24.62
CA VAL A 633 38.99 -0.98 23.28
C VAL A 633 38.70 -2.46 23.11
N VAL A 634 38.00 -2.83 22.04
CA VAL A 634 37.75 -4.22 21.65
C VAL A 634 38.26 -4.44 20.23
N THR A 635 39.11 -5.45 20.05
CA THR A 635 39.68 -5.82 18.75
C THR A 635 39.28 -7.23 18.38
N SER A 636 38.88 -7.44 17.12
CA SER A 636 38.57 -8.75 16.54
C SER A 636 39.07 -8.83 15.09
N SER A 637 39.10 -10.02 14.51
CA SER A 637 39.46 -10.22 13.09
C SER A 637 38.29 -10.82 12.31
N VAL A 638 37.87 -10.14 11.25
CA VAL A 638 36.80 -10.58 10.35
C VAL A 638 37.37 -10.71 8.94
N SER A 639 37.25 -11.90 8.34
CA SER A 639 37.74 -12.21 6.99
C SER A 639 39.20 -11.77 6.74
N GLY A 640 40.07 -12.02 7.72
CA GLY A 640 41.50 -11.67 7.65
C GLY A 640 41.84 -10.19 7.89
N LYS A 641 40.84 -9.33 8.14
CA LYS A 641 41.05 -7.91 8.49
C LYS A 641 40.78 -7.67 9.97
N THR A 642 41.72 -7.01 10.64
CA THR A 642 41.56 -6.57 12.02
C THR A 642 40.60 -5.38 12.09
N VAL A 643 39.60 -5.48 12.97
CA VAL A 643 38.62 -4.44 13.26
C VAL A 643 38.76 -4.09 14.74
N THR A 644 39.07 -2.83 15.02
CA THR A 644 39.16 -2.28 16.38
C THR A 644 38.02 -1.29 16.57
N ALA A 645 37.22 -1.50 17.62
CA ALA A 645 36.23 -0.55 18.09
C ALA A 645 36.71 0.05 19.42
N THR A 646 36.65 1.37 19.53
CA THR A 646 36.93 2.10 20.79
C THR A 646 35.68 2.84 21.22
N ALA A 647 35.27 2.64 22.47
CA ALA A 647 34.20 3.40 23.11
C ALA A 647 34.80 4.29 24.19
N SER A 648 34.51 5.59 24.15
CA SER A 648 35.02 6.61 25.08
C SER A 648 33.91 7.58 25.48
N GLY A 649 33.73 7.80 26.79
CA GLY A 649 32.73 8.75 27.30
C GLY A 649 33.28 10.17 27.40
N THR A 650 32.58 11.15 26.82
CA THR A 650 32.92 12.58 26.90
C THR A 650 31.82 13.38 27.59
N THR A 651 32.13 14.01 28.72
CA THR A 651 31.24 14.96 29.41
C THR A 651 31.37 16.36 28.83
N GLY A 652 30.48 16.72 27.90
CA GLY A 652 30.44 18.06 27.31
C GLY A 652 29.62 18.11 26.01
N GLY A 653 28.30 18.19 26.12
CA GLY A 653 27.40 18.27 24.96
C GLY A 653 27.47 19.64 24.26
N GLN A 654 27.37 19.63 22.93
CA GLN A 654 27.07 20.84 22.15
C GLN A 654 25.56 21.11 22.19
N MET A 655 25.16 22.39 22.33
CA MET A 655 23.75 22.77 22.45
C MET A 655 23.00 22.69 21.10
N CYS A 656 22.49 21.50 20.78
CA CYS A 656 21.23 21.36 20.06
C CYS A 656 20.12 21.14 21.10
N GLY A 657 19.01 21.88 21.01
CA GLY A 657 18.07 22.01 22.14
C GLY A 657 17.23 20.75 22.39
N ASN A 658 17.23 20.30 23.65
CA ASN A 658 16.44 19.19 24.24
C ASN A 658 16.61 17.83 23.51
N ASP A 659 17.22 16.79 24.07
CA ASP A 659 17.25 16.35 25.48
C ASP A 659 18.63 15.80 25.93
N ASP A 660 18.80 15.56 27.24
CA ASP A 660 20.03 15.01 27.87
C ASP A 660 20.38 13.58 27.37
N THR A 661 21.03 13.49 26.21
CA THR A 661 21.41 12.24 25.56
C THR A 661 22.90 11.97 25.67
N TYR A 662 23.27 10.88 26.35
CA TYR A 662 24.64 10.38 26.41
C TYR A 662 24.99 9.64 25.11
N GLY A 663 25.72 10.31 24.22
CA GLY A 663 26.18 9.73 22.96
C GLY A 663 27.29 8.67 23.14
N PHE A 664 27.25 7.62 22.32
CA PHE A 664 28.29 6.58 22.22
C PHE A 664 28.87 6.57 20.81
N GLY A 665 29.92 7.37 20.57
CA GLY A 665 30.64 7.34 19.29
C GLY A 665 31.41 6.03 19.10
N ILE A 666 31.26 5.39 17.95
CA ILE A 666 32.00 4.18 17.56
C ILE A 666 32.85 4.48 16.34
N CYS A 667 34.15 4.73 16.56
CA CYS A 667 35.11 4.88 15.48
C CYS A 667 35.61 3.51 15.00
N ILE A 668 35.42 3.22 13.71
CA ILE A 668 35.97 2.04 13.02
C ILE A 668 37.06 2.49 12.05
N SER A 669 38.32 2.38 12.44
CA SER A 669 39.46 2.64 11.57
C SER A 669 39.71 1.44 10.64
N GLY A 670 39.53 1.60 9.33
CA GLY A 670 39.85 0.57 8.33
C GLY A 670 38.93 0.52 7.10
N SER A 671 37.78 1.20 7.13
CA SER A 671 36.98 1.49 5.93
C SER A 671 37.61 2.66 5.16
N GLY A 672 37.73 2.53 3.84
CA GLY A 672 38.33 3.56 2.97
C GLY A 672 37.49 4.83 2.75
N ASN A 673 36.38 4.97 3.48
CA ASN A 673 35.42 6.07 3.35
C ASN A 673 35.39 6.81 4.69
N GLY A 674 35.97 8.02 4.74
CA GLY A 674 36.21 8.79 5.97
C GLY A 674 34.98 9.44 6.60
N ASN A 675 33.96 8.63 6.92
CA ASN A 675 32.77 9.07 7.64
C ASN A 675 32.97 8.88 9.14
N ASN A 676 33.04 9.97 9.89
CA ASN A 676 32.87 9.93 11.35
C ASN A 676 31.41 9.55 11.68
N ILE A 677 31.22 8.62 12.61
CA ILE A 677 29.92 8.31 13.20
C ILE A 677 29.86 9.04 14.55
N ASN A 678 29.00 10.06 14.63
CA ASN A 678 28.63 10.76 15.87
C ASN A 678 27.32 10.18 16.41
#